data_AF-S2KGI7-F1
#
_entry.id   AF-S2KGI7-F1
#
_cell.length_a   1.000
_cell.length_b   1.000
_cell.length_c   1.000
_cell.angle_alpha   90.00
_cell.angle_beta   90.00
_cell.angle_gamma   90.00
#
_symmetry.space_group_name_H-M   'P 1'
#
loop_
_entity.id
_entity.type
_entity.pdbx_description
1 polymer ?
#
loop_
_entity_poly.entity_id
_entity_poly.type
_entity_poly.pdbx_seq_one_letter_code
_entity_poly.pdbx_strand_id
1 'polypeptide(L)'
;MDSQKIFQERNIVTICSHILNYCETHINTTSTLSDHYVRSFHTFLPTLLVYIFGSPSARGWLQTETDKEQDDAIRNLLLVNGHFFQALVKLSMYPEYSYDLVTESLPSDVRHVLATGAIHLLPRVYKSCSYLDASKTTSSVNIRTTATRQSTLVATTLGGDRKIRFNMLQFYLYYFASVPTWPPLVPPPLQPSAMSFIRGSSATANTTQNSNAMLHTKAVEYGTIRSTSANTTANGATTASANSPSTPYQIPGKLRSIIPSVYGSVFEEYFNRFVPINTSQDFPHIIDTFFLDTCIELWIRTSWVAFGQKLSMEYMHSISSFVSNIVKHNLQQCFADQESLYYAVYTSVKDELFFMLSRLTHNWSKNDDYLQVMELWSMWAAPWRMGAIPRTSEKEVYTPIKQGWALFVLDNIPFYFSIVNIILQRTSTFEYKDSIQPATTTLSSFTDTGTIRGQLRILYRLINVLKAEGLVEFLGLIEKGLESVQSNAISILAANANNPFKQISLICYGSDTLDMRVQEKLGSMYKLFVELEEGNTWKPQGLYSTEPRSENLLKTLNLIHNAYLARSSTQNAAKAAQLKDAYDFLASTFKVTGTSHLLAPNNNTTTAATPTNTQQSTVKHRRYEPRVVGLGEGGFLTMEEKILLRDGKAVCSRDNIFAMGPRAKTYVRSYEDPTLVRWSLQLDTDLNKFTKVSSSRVDYETLGS
;
A
#
# COMPACT_ATOMS: atom_id res chain seq x y z
N MET A 1 26.57 -31.08 -10.47
CA MET A 1 25.24 -31.73 -10.38
C MET A 1 24.78 -32.01 -11.81
N ASP A 2 24.59 -33.26 -12.23
CA ASP A 2 24.02 -33.61 -13.55
C ASP A 2 22.49 -33.37 -13.58
N SER A 3 22.04 -32.27 -12.96
CA SER A 3 20.63 -31.91 -12.80
C SER A 3 19.99 -31.56 -14.15
N GLN A 4 20.77 -31.20 -15.17
CA GLN A 4 20.20 -30.87 -16.47
C GLN A 4 19.38 -32.02 -17.07
N LYS A 5 19.79 -33.28 -16.88
CA LYS A 5 19.05 -34.43 -17.43
C LYS A 5 17.70 -34.64 -16.73
N ILE A 6 17.66 -34.57 -15.41
CA ILE A 6 16.43 -34.77 -14.63
C ILE A 6 15.43 -33.62 -14.87
N PHE A 7 15.92 -32.39 -14.99
CA PHE A 7 15.06 -31.24 -15.27
C PHE A 7 14.58 -31.19 -16.74
N GLN A 8 15.27 -31.87 -17.67
CA GLN A 8 14.79 -32.08 -19.04
C GLN A 8 13.56 -33.01 -19.10
N GLU A 9 13.45 -33.97 -18.17
CA GLU A 9 12.29 -34.88 -18.10
C GLU A 9 11.01 -34.18 -17.63
N ARG A 10 11.13 -32.98 -17.01
CA ARG A 10 10.01 -32.12 -16.56
C ARG A 10 9.01 -32.81 -15.62
N ASN A 11 9.35 -33.94 -15.01
CA ASN A 11 8.52 -34.60 -14.01
C ASN A 11 8.75 -33.97 -12.64
N ILE A 12 7.76 -33.23 -12.13
CA ILE A 12 7.84 -32.51 -10.84
C ILE A 12 8.12 -33.48 -9.69
N VAL A 13 7.48 -34.65 -9.67
CA VAL A 13 7.65 -35.65 -8.59
C VAL A 13 9.10 -36.15 -8.56
N THR A 14 9.63 -36.57 -9.71
CA THR A 14 11.03 -37.02 -9.83
C THR A 14 12.02 -35.93 -9.43
N ILE A 15 11.76 -34.68 -9.83
CA ILE A 15 12.61 -33.54 -9.47
C ILE A 15 12.60 -33.30 -7.96
N CYS A 16 11.42 -33.24 -7.32
CA CYS A 16 11.29 -33.05 -5.87
C CYS A 16 12.02 -34.17 -5.10
N SER A 17 11.80 -35.43 -5.46
CA SER A 17 12.48 -36.57 -4.83
C SER A 17 13.99 -36.52 -4.99
N HIS A 18 14.48 -36.14 -6.18
CA HIS A 18 15.92 -35.99 -6.42
C HIS A 18 16.54 -34.91 -5.53
N ILE A 19 15.89 -33.74 -5.42
CA ILE A 19 16.38 -32.63 -4.58
C ILE A 19 16.40 -33.05 -3.11
N LEU A 20 15.32 -33.66 -2.62
CA LEU A 20 15.24 -34.15 -1.23
C LEU A 20 16.37 -35.13 -0.92
N ASN A 21 16.56 -36.14 -1.77
CA ASN A 21 17.63 -37.11 -1.62
C ASN A 21 19.03 -36.47 -1.70
N TYR A 22 19.24 -35.50 -2.59
CA TYR A 22 20.51 -34.77 -2.69
C TYR A 22 20.80 -33.98 -1.41
N CYS A 23 19.82 -33.25 -0.88
CA CYS A 23 19.96 -32.49 0.36
C CYS A 23 20.24 -33.39 1.56
N GLU A 24 19.53 -34.51 1.67
CA GLU A 24 19.74 -35.50 2.73
C GLU A 24 21.15 -36.10 2.67
N THR A 25 21.51 -36.72 1.54
CA THR A 25 22.74 -37.52 1.39
C THR A 25 24.01 -36.68 1.35
N HIS A 26 23.99 -35.52 0.68
CA HIS A 26 25.21 -34.76 0.38
C HIS A 26 25.40 -33.50 1.22
N ILE A 27 24.32 -32.96 1.83
CA ILE A 27 24.40 -31.72 2.63
C ILE A 27 24.14 -32.01 4.10
N ASN A 28 23.05 -32.70 4.45
CA ASN A 28 22.61 -32.84 5.83
C ASN A 28 23.43 -33.88 6.59
N THR A 29 23.61 -35.09 6.03
CA THR A 29 24.28 -36.23 6.70
C THR A 29 25.79 -36.02 6.91
N THR A 30 26.46 -35.23 6.08
CA THR A 30 27.90 -35.03 6.20
C THR A 30 28.26 -34.06 7.33
N SER A 31 29.18 -34.42 8.22
CA SER A 31 29.65 -33.51 9.27
C SER A 31 30.46 -32.34 8.70
N THR A 32 31.23 -32.58 7.64
CA THR A 32 31.94 -31.57 6.87
C THR A 32 31.22 -31.28 5.55
N LEU A 33 31.17 -30.01 5.17
CA LEU A 33 30.59 -29.60 3.90
C LEU A 33 31.59 -29.83 2.78
N SER A 34 31.21 -30.63 1.78
CA SER A 34 31.98 -30.76 0.55
C SER A 34 31.74 -29.54 -0.34
N ASP A 35 32.80 -28.76 -0.62
CA ASP A 35 32.72 -27.58 -1.48
C ASP A 35 32.07 -27.89 -2.84
N HIS A 36 32.40 -29.04 -3.44
CA HIS A 36 31.83 -29.47 -4.72
C HIS A 36 30.29 -29.58 -4.69
N TYR A 37 29.73 -30.26 -3.68
CA TYR A 37 28.28 -30.47 -3.58
C TYR A 37 27.55 -29.20 -3.17
N VAL A 38 28.11 -28.42 -2.25
CA VAL A 38 27.51 -27.17 -1.78
C VAL A 38 27.53 -26.11 -2.87
N ARG A 39 28.66 -25.92 -3.57
CA ARG A 39 28.77 -24.97 -4.67
C ARG A 39 27.85 -25.32 -5.83
N SER A 40 27.68 -26.62 -6.12
CA SER A 40 26.70 -27.09 -7.10
C SER A 40 25.28 -26.71 -6.70
N PHE A 41 24.89 -26.94 -5.45
CA PHE A 41 23.57 -26.60 -4.94
C PHE A 41 23.34 -25.08 -4.89
N HIS A 42 24.30 -24.31 -4.38
CA HIS A 42 24.27 -22.85 -4.34
C HIS A 42 24.07 -22.24 -5.73
N THR A 43 24.83 -22.71 -6.72
CA THR A 43 24.69 -22.21 -8.11
C THR A 43 23.33 -22.56 -8.71
N PHE A 44 22.77 -23.70 -8.33
CA PHE A 44 21.50 -24.20 -8.85
C PHE A 44 20.25 -23.61 -8.16
N LEU A 45 20.36 -23.22 -6.88
CA LEU A 45 19.22 -22.82 -6.06
C LEU A 45 18.37 -21.71 -6.69
N PRO A 46 18.91 -20.59 -7.22
CA PRO A 46 18.07 -19.56 -7.86
C PRO A 46 17.21 -20.11 -9.00
N THR A 47 17.77 -21.03 -9.80
CA THR A 47 17.02 -21.68 -10.88
C THR A 47 15.91 -22.56 -10.33
N LEU A 48 16.19 -23.33 -9.26
CA LEU A 48 15.18 -24.12 -8.58
C LEU A 48 14.04 -23.25 -8.01
N LEU A 49 14.36 -22.09 -7.42
CA LEU A 49 13.34 -21.18 -6.89
C LEU A 49 12.44 -20.62 -8.01
N VAL A 50 13.00 -20.33 -9.18
CA VAL A 50 12.21 -19.93 -10.36
C VAL A 50 11.31 -21.09 -10.84
N TYR A 51 11.74 -22.35 -10.75
CA TYR A 51 10.87 -23.49 -11.08
C TYR A 51 9.74 -23.68 -10.08
N ILE A 52 10.02 -23.60 -8.78
CA ILE A 52 9.02 -23.82 -7.73
C ILE A 52 8.05 -22.64 -7.69
N PHE A 53 8.59 -21.46 -7.44
CA PHE A 53 7.84 -20.28 -7.15
C PHE A 53 7.41 -19.64 -8.46
N GLY A 54 8.35 -19.39 -9.37
CA GLY A 54 8.18 -18.66 -10.63
C GLY A 54 9.04 -17.40 -10.68
N SER A 55 8.70 -16.46 -11.54
CA SER A 55 9.30 -15.13 -11.52
C SER A 55 8.33 -14.09 -12.09
N PRO A 56 8.69 -12.81 -12.10
CA PRO A 56 7.91 -11.76 -12.76
C PRO A 56 7.71 -12.03 -14.26
N SER A 57 8.64 -12.74 -14.91
CA SER A 57 8.61 -13.09 -16.33
C SER A 57 8.30 -14.57 -16.63
N ALA A 58 8.34 -15.44 -15.61
CA ALA A 58 8.13 -16.88 -15.75
C ALA A 58 7.12 -17.40 -14.71
N ARG A 59 6.57 -18.59 -14.93
CA ARG A 59 5.63 -19.21 -13.98
C ARG A 59 6.27 -20.43 -13.37
N GLY A 60 6.12 -20.56 -12.05
CA GLY A 60 6.57 -21.74 -11.32
C GLY A 60 5.43 -22.72 -11.11
N TRP A 61 5.76 -23.88 -10.53
CA TRP A 61 4.83 -24.97 -10.25
C TRP A 61 3.64 -24.55 -9.39
N LEU A 62 3.81 -23.58 -8.49
CA LEU A 62 2.70 -23.06 -7.69
C LEU A 62 1.65 -22.31 -8.52
N GLN A 63 2.02 -21.82 -9.70
CA GLN A 63 1.19 -20.99 -10.58
C GLN A 63 0.73 -21.75 -11.86
N THR A 64 1.06 -23.03 -11.97
CA THR A 64 0.64 -23.91 -13.07
C THR A 64 -0.26 -25.03 -12.55
N GLU A 65 -1.22 -25.49 -13.35
CA GLU A 65 -2.02 -26.67 -13.04
C GLU A 65 -1.11 -27.87 -12.77
N THR A 66 -1.30 -28.49 -11.60
CA THR A 66 -0.62 -29.70 -11.15
C THR A 66 -1.66 -30.71 -10.70
N ASP A 67 -1.32 -31.99 -10.80
CA ASP A 67 -2.13 -33.05 -10.20
C ASP A 67 -1.86 -33.16 -8.69
N LYS A 68 -2.64 -34.02 -8.02
CA LYS A 68 -2.52 -34.21 -6.56
C LYS A 68 -1.16 -34.77 -6.14
N GLU A 69 -0.59 -35.70 -6.92
CA GLU A 69 0.70 -36.33 -6.60
C GLU A 69 1.84 -35.32 -6.71
N GLN A 70 1.77 -34.44 -7.70
CA GLN A 70 2.68 -33.31 -7.89
C GLN A 70 2.54 -32.30 -6.75
N ASP A 71 1.31 -31.94 -6.35
CA ASP A 71 1.07 -31.06 -5.21
C ASP A 71 1.64 -31.66 -3.91
N ASP A 72 1.41 -32.95 -3.65
CA ASP A 72 1.99 -33.64 -2.49
C ASP A 72 3.53 -33.66 -2.54
N ALA A 73 4.12 -33.87 -3.71
CA ALA A 73 5.58 -33.81 -3.90
C ALA A 73 6.15 -32.40 -3.68
N ILE A 74 5.49 -31.35 -4.19
CA ILE A 74 5.87 -29.95 -3.95
C ILE A 74 5.76 -29.63 -2.47
N ARG A 75 4.65 -30.02 -1.82
CA ARG A 75 4.45 -29.81 -0.38
C ARG A 75 5.58 -30.46 0.42
N ASN A 76 5.90 -31.73 0.14
CA ASN A 76 6.98 -32.47 0.81
C ASN A 76 8.35 -31.80 0.64
N LEU A 77 8.63 -31.25 -0.55
CA LEU A 77 9.86 -30.49 -0.79
C LEU A 77 9.92 -29.21 0.07
N LEU A 78 8.79 -28.52 0.23
CA LEU A 78 8.71 -27.23 0.94
C LEU A 78 8.47 -27.36 2.44
N LEU A 79 8.36 -28.56 3.01
CA LEU A 79 8.17 -28.76 4.45
C LEU A 79 9.27 -28.07 5.26
N VAL A 80 8.87 -27.31 6.29
CA VAL A 80 9.78 -26.58 7.20
C VAL A 80 10.79 -27.50 7.88
N ASN A 81 10.37 -28.73 8.20
CA ASN A 81 11.21 -29.74 8.83
C ASN A 81 11.84 -30.72 7.81
N GLY A 82 11.62 -30.51 6.51
CA GLY A 82 12.11 -31.39 5.45
C GLY A 82 13.61 -31.23 5.18
N HIS A 83 14.19 -32.21 4.49
CA HIS A 83 15.62 -32.24 4.19
C HIS A 83 16.09 -31.04 3.35
N PHE A 84 15.27 -30.56 2.42
CA PHE A 84 15.56 -29.37 1.63
C PHE A 84 15.71 -28.13 2.53
N PHE A 85 14.75 -27.90 3.43
CA PHE A 85 14.80 -26.77 4.35
C PHE A 85 15.96 -26.87 5.34
N GLN A 86 16.24 -28.06 5.89
CA GLN A 86 17.40 -28.30 6.76
C GLN A 86 18.73 -27.99 6.07
N ALA A 87 18.84 -28.30 4.77
CA ALA A 87 20.02 -27.96 3.99
C ALA A 87 20.18 -26.43 3.85
N LEU A 88 19.10 -25.69 3.61
CA LEU A 88 19.13 -24.22 3.58
C LEU A 88 19.55 -23.61 4.92
N VAL A 89 19.02 -24.13 6.03
CA VAL A 89 19.39 -23.76 7.41
C VAL A 89 20.89 -23.97 7.61
N LYS A 90 21.41 -25.17 7.31
CA LYS A 90 22.83 -25.50 7.46
C LYS A 90 23.73 -24.58 6.63
N LEU A 91 23.38 -24.36 5.37
CA LEU A 91 24.17 -23.53 4.45
C LEU A 91 24.06 -22.03 4.75
N SER A 92 23.00 -21.57 5.41
CA SER A 92 22.85 -20.17 5.80
C SER A 92 23.85 -19.70 6.87
N MET A 93 24.51 -20.64 7.57
CA MET A 93 25.57 -20.35 8.54
C MET A 93 26.91 -19.96 7.89
N TYR A 94 27.02 -20.07 6.56
CA TYR A 94 28.26 -19.89 5.79
C TYR A 94 28.13 -18.65 4.89
N PRO A 95 28.73 -17.50 5.25
CA PRO A 95 28.59 -16.25 4.51
C PRO A 95 29.04 -16.30 3.04
N GLU A 96 29.91 -17.24 2.68
CA GLU A 96 30.38 -17.47 1.31
C GLU A 96 29.27 -17.97 0.36
N TYR A 97 28.17 -18.53 0.89
CA TYR A 97 27.03 -19.01 0.12
C TYR A 97 25.82 -18.06 0.21
N SER A 98 26.12 -16.76 0.25
CA SER A 98 25.12 -15.70 0.25
C SER A 98 24.85 -15.16 -1.15
N TYR A 99 23.66 -14.59 -1.34
CA TYR A 99 23.20 -14.04 -2.60
C TYR A 99 23.13 -12.53 -2.53
N ASP A 100 23.84 -11.86 -3.43
CA ASP A 100 23.69 -10.42 -3.65
C ASP A 100 22.35 -10.16 -4.35
N LEU A 101 21.49 -9.34 -3.73
CA LEU A 101 20.30 -8.84 -4.39
C LEU A 101 20.69 -7.78 -5.42
N VAL A 102 20.12 -7.93 -6.61
CA VAL A 102 20.28 -7.00 -7.73
C VAL A 102 19.68 -5.67 -7.31
N THR A 103 20.49 -4.61 -7.30
CA THR A 103 20.05 -3.30 -6.83
C THR A 103 18.82 -2.81 -7.58
N GLU A 104 18.73 -3.08 -8.89
CA GLU A 104 17.60 -2.72 -9.76
C GLU A 104 16.29 -3.41 -9.37
N SER A 105 16.35 -4.57 -8.70
CA SER A 105 15.18 -5.30 -8.24
C SER A 105 14.60 -4.77 -6.92
N LEU A 106 15.34 -3.91 -6.21
CA LEU A 106 14.90 -3.32 -4.95
C LEU A 106 13.90 -2.18 -5.17
N PRO A 107 12.98 -1.95 -4.19
CA PRO A 107 12.12 -0.77 -4.18
C PRO A 107 12.89 0.54 -4.40
N SER A 108 12.28 1.52 -5.05
CA SER A 108 12.95 2.78 -5.42
C SER A 108 13.45 3.58 -4.22
N ASP A 109 12.71 3.56 -3.11
CA ASP A 109 13.12 4.18 -1.85
C ASP A 109 14.36 3.47 -1.27
N VAL A 110 14.38 2.14 -1.26
CA VAL A 110 15.55 1.34 -0.84
C VAL A 110 16.77 1.65 -1.70
N ARG A 111 16.61 1.70 -3.03
CA ARG A 111 17.67 2.10 -3.96
C ARG A 111 18.20 3.50 -3.67
N HIS A 112 17.32 4.44 -3.37
CA HIS A 112 17.71 5.82 -3.03
C HIS A 112 18.46 5.87 -1.69
N VAL A 113 18.00 5.12 -0.69
CA VAL A 113 18.68 5.01 0.61
C VAL A 113 20.07 4.39 0.47
N LEU A 114 20.22 3.35 -0.35
CA LEU A 114 21.53 2.74 -0.64
C LEU A 114 22.46 3.70 -1.39
N ALA A 115 21.94 4.42 -2.38
CA ALA A 115 22.70 5.40 -3.17
C ALA A 115 23.15 6.62 -2.33
N THR A 116 22.36 7.02 -1.34
CA THR A 116 22.68 8.12 -0.41
C THR A 116 23.55 7.65 0.78
N GLY A 117 23.66 6.34 1.01
CA GLY A 117 24.37 5.78 2.15
C GLY A 117 23.62 5.91 3.49
N ALA A 118 22.32 6.25 3.46
CA ALA A 118 21.50 6.52 4.64
C ALA A 118 20.91 5.23 5.27
N ILE A 119 21.75 4.23 5.54
CA ILE A 119 21.35 2.85 5.90
C ILE A 119 20.38 2.77 7.09
N HIS A 120 20.47 3.72 8.02
CA HIS A 120 19.58 3.79 9.18
C HIS A 120 18.10 3.96 8.76
N LEU A 121 17.84 4.44 7.54
CA LEU A 121 16.52 4.57 6.91
C LEU A 121 16.10 3.33 6.12
N LEU A 122 16.94 2.29 6.02
CA LEU A 122 16.54 1.06 5.35
C LEU A 122 15.37 0.40 6.09
N PRO A 123 14.39 -0.17 5.35
CA PRO A 123 13.41 -1.06 5.93
C PRO A 123 14.05 -2.17 6.74
N ARG A 124 13.36 -2.64 7.79
CA ARG A 124 13.91 -3.55 8.80
C ARG A 124 14.50 -4.82 8.20
N VAL A 125 13.84 -5.40 7.21
CA VAL A 125 14.30 -6.60 6.48
C VAL A 125 15.71 -6.46 5.88
N TYR A 126 16.14 -5.24 5.54
CA TYR A 126 17.43 -4.98 4.92
C TYR A 126 18.51 -4.49 5.90
N LYS A 127 18.16 -4.14 7.15
CA LYS A 127 19.10 -3.53 8.11
C LYS A 127 20.30 -4.42 8.42
N SER A 128 20.07 -5.70 8.66
CA SER A 128 21.11 -6.70 8.93
C SER A 128 21.74 -7.30 7.67
N CYS A 129 21.22 -6.95 6.49
CA CYS A 129 21.64 -7.53 5.21
C CYS A 129 22.50 -6.58 4.37
N SER A 130 22.78 -5.37 4.86
CA SER A 130 23.61 -4.40 4.14
C SER A 130 25.10 -4.72 4.28
N TYR A 131 25.78 -4.90 3.15
CA TYR A 131 27.21 -5.21 3.09
C TYR A 131 27.95 -4.12 2.30
N LEU A 132 29.13 -3.73 2.80
CA LEU A 132 30.02 -2.78 2.12
C LEU A 132 30.99 -3.58 1.25
N ASP A 133 30.95 -3.38 -0.07
CA ASP A 133 31.85 -4.04 -1.00
C ASP A 133 33.27 -3.43 -0.90
N ALA A 134 34.07 -3.95 0.03
CA ALA A 134 35.42 -3.46 0.29
C ALA A 134 36.34 -3.50 -0.94
N SER A 135 36.05 -4.35 -1.93
CA SER A 135 36.83 -4.47 -3.16
C SER A 135 36.72 -3.24 -4.07
N LYS A 136 35.63 -2.48 -3.95
CA LYS A 136 35.35 -1.27 -4.74
C LYS A 136 35.71 0.02 -4.02
N THR A 137 36.12 -0.05 -2.76
CA THR A 137 36.52 1.12 -1.99
C THR A 137 37.88 1.61 -2.50
N THR A 138 37.89 2.42 -3.56
CA THR A 138 39.11 3.04 -4.07
C THR A 138 39.66 3.99 -3.00
N SER A 139 40.87 3.72 -2.52
CA SER A 139 41.54 4.40 -1.39
C SER A 139 41.90 5.87 -1.64
N SER A 140 41.59 6.45 -2.79
CA SER A 140 41.85 7.86 -3.07
C SER A 140 40.70 8.73 -2.56
N VAL A 141 40.63 8.92 -1.25
CA VAL A 141 39.78 9.96 -0.65
C VAL A 141 40.28 11.31 -1.14
N ASN A 142 39.59 11.93 -2.08
CA ASN A 142 39.88 13.29 -2.50
C ASN A 142 39.38 14.25 -1.41
N ILE A 143 40.22 14.48 -0.39
CA ILE A 143 39.96 15.30 0.81
C ILE A 143 39.39 16.68 0.43
N ARG A 144 39.74 17.19 -0.75
CA ARG A 144 39.29 18.50 -1.25
C ARG A 144 37.79 18.54 -1.61
N THR A 145 37.23 17.43 -2.10
CA THR A 145 35.81 17.31 -2.46
C THR A 145 34.92 17.04 -1.24
N THR A 146 35.45 16.37 -0.22
CA THR A 146 34.76 16.14 1.05
C THR A 146 34.70 17.40 1.90
N ALA A 147 35.76 18.22 1.92
CA ALA A 147 35.80 19.48 2.67
C ALA A 147 34.79 20.53 2.18
N THR A 148 34.42 20.53 0.89
CA THR A 148 33.44 21.48 0.33
C THR A 148 31.99 21.02 0.46
N ARG A 149 31.72 19.76 0.84
CA ARG A 149 30.37 19.19 1.00
C ARG A 149 29.90 19.06 2.46
N GLN A 150 30.73 19.38 3.44
CA GLN A 150 30.40 19.28 4.87
C GLN A 150 29.36 20.30 5.39
N SER A 151 28.78 21.15 4.54
CA SER A 151 27.71 22.07 4.96
C SER A 151 26.31 21.43 5.01
N THR A 152 26.14 20.18 4.58
CA THR A 152 24.86 19.46 4.70
C THR A 152 24.92 18.47 5.84
N LEU A 153 23.99 18.60 6.81
CA LEU A 153 23.80 17.77 8.03
C LEU A 153 23.65 16.25 7.81
N VAL A 154 23.75 15.76 6.58
CA VAL A 154 23.72 14.33 6.26
C VAL A 154 25.16 13.83 6.22
N ALA A 155 25.56 13.09 7.25
CA ALA A 155 26.85 12.41 7.29
C ALA A 155 26.96 11.39 6.13
N THR A 156 27.52 11.81 5.00
CA THR A 156 27.89 10.88 3.93
C THR A 156 29.06 10.05 4.42
N THR A 157 28.76 8.83 4.88
CA THR A 157 29.79 7.83 5.19
C THR A 157 30.63 7.57 3.92
N LEU A 158 31.95 7.51 4.08
CA LEU A 158 32.90 7.37 2.98
C LEU A 158 32.61 6.13 2.10
N GLY A 159 32.01 6.36 0.93
CA GLY A 159 32.60 5.97 -0.37
C GLY A 159 32.71 4.48 -0.76
N GLY A 160 31.76 3.61 -0.41
CA GLY A 160 31.68 2.28 -1.03
C GLY A 160 30.26 1.93 -1.49
N ASP A 161 30.14 1.24 -2.62
CA ASP A 161 28.87 0.68 -3.12
C ASP A 161 28.34 -0.32 -2.07
N ARG A 162 27.26 0.06 -1.38
CA ARG A 162 26.57 -0.85 -0.46
C ARG A 162 25.60 -1.73 -1.24
N LYS A 163 25.65 -3.03 -0.95
CA LYS A 163 24.75 -4.03 -1.53
C LYS A 163 23.92 -4.66 -0.43
N ILE A 164 22.76 -5.20 -0.81
CA ILE A 164 21.99 -6.08 0.08
C ILE A 164 22.37 -7.51 -0.25
N ARG A 165 22.70 -8.28 0.77
CA ARG A 165 23.15 -9.67 0.67
C ARG A 165 22.34 -10.52 1.63
N PHE A 166 21.70 -11.55 1.10
CA PHE A 166 20.93 -12.51 1.88
C PHE A 166 21.71 -13.81 2.04
N ASN A 167 21.68 -14.39 3.24
CA ASN A 167 22.08 -15.78 3.39
C ASN A 167 21.11 -16.70 2.62
N MET A 168 21.48 -17.97 2.45
CA MET A 168 20.71 -18.89 1.62
C MET A 168 19.25 -19.09 2.07
N LEU A 169 19.00 -19.08 3.38
CA LEU A 169 17.66 -19.24 3.94
C LEU A 169 16.83 -17.96 3.78
N GLN A 170 17.42 -16.79 4.07
CA GLN A 170 16.80 -15.49 3.83
C GLN A 170 16.42 -15.32 2.36
N PHE A 171 17.29 -15.71 1.43
CA PHE A 171 17.03 -15.66 0.00
C PHE A 171 15.83 -16.53 -0.40
N TYR A 172 15.76 -17.75 0.13
CA TYR A 172 14.62 -18.65 -0.07
C TYR A 172 13.30 -18.06 0.46
N LEU A 173 13.30 -17.56 1.70
CA LEU A 173 12.12 -16.98 2.34
C LEU A 173 11.63 -15.72 1.62
N TYR A 174 12.55 -14.90 1.11
CA TYR A 174 12.24 -13.74 0.28
C TYR A 174 11.54 -14.13 -1.02
N TYR A 175 12.02 -15.19 -1.69
CA TYR A 175 11.40 -15.71 -2.91
C TYR A 175 10.00 -16.29 -2.64
N PHE A 176 9.86 -17.06 -1.54
CA PHE A 176 8.59 -17.60 -1.09
C PHE A 176 7.56 -16.48 -0.82
N ALA A 177 7.95 -15.42 -0.14
CA ALA A 177 7.09 -14.27 0.13
C ALA A 177 6.83 -13.41 -1.13
N SER A 178 7.65 -13.52 -2.18
CA SER A 178 7.45 -12.76 -3.43
C SER A 178 6.36 -13.36 -4.33
N VAL A 179 6.01 -14.64 -4.18
CA VAL A 179 5.04 -15.33 -5.07
C VAL A 179 3.73 -14.55 -5.27
N PRO A 180 3.05 -14.05 -4.21
CA PRO A 180 1.77 -13.38 -4.36
C PRO A 180 1.88 -12.01 -5.03
N THR A 181 3.08 -11.42 -5.08
CA THR A 181 3.30 -10.06 -5.60
C THR A 181 3.51 -10.04 -7.10
N TRP A 182 3.71 -11.19 -7.75
CA TRP A 182 3.98 -11.21 -9.18
C TRP A 182 2.71 -10.91 -9.99
N PRO A 183 2.82 -10.03 -10.99
CA PRO A 183 1.67 -9.68 -11.82
C PRO A 183 1.21 -10.91 -12.60
N PRO A 184 -0.10 -11.14 -12.79
CA PRO A 184 -0.59 -12.22 -13.64
C PRO A 184 -0.04 -12.08 -15.06
N LEU A 185 0.44 -13.19 -15.66
CA LEU A 185 0.91 -13.17 -17.03
C LEU A 185 -0.34 -13.02 -17.88
N VAL A 186 -0.46 -11.85 -18.50
CA VAL A 186 -1.45 -11.63 -19.53
C VAL A 186 -1.13 -12.61 -20.65
N PRO A 187 -2.06 -13.49 -21.06
CA PRO A 187 -1.84 -14.34 -22.23
C PRO A 187 -1.40 -13.43 -23.39
N PRO A 188 -0.39 -13.81 -24.19
CA PRO A 188 -0.04 -13.03 -25.35
C PRO A 188 -1.33 -12.78 -26.14
N PRO A 189 -1.60 -11.53 -26.56
CA PRO A 189 -2.82 -11.21 -27.28
C PRO A 189 -2.94 -12.21 -28.43
N LEU A 190 -4.03 -12.97 -28.46
CA LEU A 190 -4.32 -13.91 -29.54
C LEU A 190 -4.12 -13.14 -30.84
N GLN A 191 -3.03 -13.45 -31.57
CA GLN A 191 -2.79 -12.81 -32.84
C GLN A 191 -4.05 -13.04 -33.67
N PRO A 192 -4.68 -11.97 -34.21
CA PRO A 192 -5.86 -12.14 -35.03
C PRO A 192 -5.47 -13.12 -36.12
N SER A 193 -6.07 -14.32 -36.08
CA SER A 193 -5.81 -15.34 -37.07
C SER A 193 -6.13 -14.69 -38.40
N ALA A 194 -5.10 -14.52 -39.24
CA ALA A 194 -5.25 -13.96 -40.57
C ALA A 194 -6.09 -14.95 -41.38
N MET A 195 -7.41 -14.87 -41.23
CA MET A 195 -8.33 -15.43 -42.21
C MET A 195 -8.08 -14.65 -43.49
N SER A 196 -7.37 -15.31 -44.39
CA SER A 196 -7.12 -14.90 -45.77
C SER A 196 -8.45 -14.62 -46.46
N PHE A 197 -8.91 -13.36 -46.43
CA PHE A 197 -9.92 -12.87 -47.34
C PHE A 197 -9.21 -12.40 -48.61
N ILE A 198 -9.12 -13.30 -49.59
CA ILE A 198 -8.90 -12.93 -50.98
C ILE A 198 -10.19 -12.29 -51.50
N ARG A 199 -10.27 -10.96 -51.57
CA ARG A 199 -10.97 -10.24 -52.66
C ARG A 199 -10.87 -8.71 -52.55
N GLY A 200 -10.51 -8.10 -53.67
CA GLY A 200 -11.21 -6.91 -54.19
C GLY A 200 -10.67 -5.55 -53.77
N SER A 201 -9.77 -5.03 -54.59
CA SER A 201 -9.38 -3.62 -54.72
C SER A 201 -10.55 -2.62 -54.78
N SER A 202 -10.47 -1.54 -53.98
CA SER A 202 -10.75 -0.16 -54.43
C SER A 202 -10.35 0.87 -53.36
N ALA A 203 -9.94 2.05 -53.84
CA ALA A 203 -9.11 3.05 -53.19
C ALA A 203 -9.84 4.09 -52.30
N THR A 204 -9.01 4.89 -51.60
CA THR A 204 -9.24 6.25 -51.01
C THR A 204 -10.23 6.35 -49.83
N ALA A 205 -10.01 7.11 -48.76
CA ALA A 205 -9.21 8.32 -48.54
C ALA A 205 -8.74 8.47 -47.06
N ASN A 206 -7.73 9.32 -46.89
CA ASN A 206 -7.08 9.72 -45.64
C ASN A 206 -8.03 10.29 -44.57
N THR A 207 -7.83 9.89 -43.32
CA THR A 207 -8.21 10.71 -42.16
C THR A 207 -7.17 10.55 -41.06
N THR A 208 -6.41 11.61 -40.85
CA THR A 208 -5.39 11.78 -39.81
C THR A 208 -6.09 11.93 -38.46
N GLN A 209 -5.96 10.92 -37.59
CA GLN A 209 -6.40 11.00 -36.20
C GLN A 209 -5.18 10.91 -35.28
N ASN A 210 -4.89 12.04 -34.62
CA ASN A 210 -3.90 12.17 -33.55
C ASN A 210 -4.27 11.26 -32.38
N SER A 211 -3.47 10.23 -32.13
CA SER A 211 -3.52 9.44 -30.91
C SER A 211 -2.61 10.05 -29.84
N ASN A 212 -3.24 10.37 -28.72
CA ASN A 212 -2.59 10.82 -27.49
C ASN A 212 -1.56 9.80 -26.99
N ALA A 213 -0.45 10.35 -26.48
CA ALA A 213 0.66 9.63 -25.89
C ALA A 213 0.21 8.64 -24.81
N MET A 214 0.30 7.36 -25.13
CA MET A 214 0.22 6.27 -24.18
C MET A 214 1.51 6.27 -23.36
N LEU A 215 1.44 6.60 -22.07
CA LEU A 215 2.58 6.53 -21.17
C LEU A 215 3.00 5.06 -21.04
N HIS A 216 4.15 4.71 -21.62
CA HIS A 216 4.82 3.43 -21.39
C HIS A 216 5.23 3.33 -19.91
N THR A 217 4.42 2.67 -19.09
CA THR A 217 4.90 2.09 -17.83
C THR A 217 5.90 1.00 -18.19
N LYS A 218 7.20 1.30 -18.11
CA LYS A 218 8.25 0.27 -18.12
C LYS A 218 7.93 -0.70 -17.00
N ALA A 219 7.61 -1.94 -17.35
CA ALA A 219 7.56 -3.04 -16.39
C ALA A 219 8.93 -3.09 -15.70
N VAL A 220 8.95 -2.91 -14.38
CA VAL A 220 10.16 -3.05 -13.57
C VAL A 220 10.60 -4.50 -13.73
N GLU A 221 11.79 -4.69 -14.30
CA GLU A 221 12.38 -6.00 -14.54
C GLU A 221 12.90 -6.56 -13.21
N TYR A 222 11.99 -7.15 -12.45
CA TYR A 222 12.32 -7.84 -11.22
C TYR A 222 13.01 -9.18 -11.57
N GLY A 223 14.25 -9.40 -11.09
CA GLY A 223 14.76 -10.76 -10.87
C GLY A 223 15.95 -11.27 -11.70
N THR A 224 16.73 -10.45 -12.41
CA THR A 224 17.95 -10.97 -13.09
C THR A 224 19.14 -11.08 -12.13
N ILE A 225 19.17 -12.12 -11.28
CA ILE A 225 20.17 -12.30 -10.23
C ILE A 225 21.47 -12.94 -10.77
N ARG A 226 22.62 -12.33 -10.46
CA ARG A 226 23.95 -12.89 -10.74
C ARG A 226 24.50 -13.58 -9.49
N SER A 227 24.86 -14.86 -9.60
CA SER A 227 25.71 -15.53 -8.62
C SER A 227 27.10 -14.89 -8.62
N THR A 228 27.64 -14.59 -7.45
CA THR A 228 29.03 -14.12 -7.28
C THR A 228 30.00 -15.29 -7.47
N SER A 229 30.22 -15.73 -8.71
CA SER A 229 31.40 -16.54 -9.04
C SER A 229 32.55 -15.63 -9.46
N ALA A 230 33.74 -15.90 -8.90
CA ALA A 230 34.98 -15.18 -9.18
C ALA A 230 35.21 -14.98 -10.69
N ASN A 231 35.51 -13.73 -11.08
CA ASN A 231 35.84 -13.36 -12.45
C ASN A 231 37.16 -14.01 -12.88
N THR A 232 37.11 -15.05 -13.70
CA THR A 232 38.21 -15.39 -14.61
C THR A 232 38.02 -14.63 -15.92
N THR A 233 38.88 -13.63 -16.15
CA THR A 233 38.97 -12.86 -17.39
C THR A 233 39.36 -13.75 -18.57
N ALA A 234 38.47 -13.88 -19.55
CA ALA A 234 38.80 -14.38 -20.88
C ALA A 234 38.37 -13.33 -21.93
N ASN A 235 39.37 -12.79 -22.64
CA ASN A 235 39.21 -11.92 -23.80
C ASN A 235 38.74 -12.73 -25.01
N GLY A 236 37.82 -12.19 -25.82
CA GLY A 236 37.63 -12.69 -27.20
C GLY A 236 36.31 -12.33 -27.88
N ALA A 237 36.39 -11.35 -28.79
CA ALA A 237 35.68 -11.21 -30.09
C ALA A 237 34.14 -11.22 -30.17
N THR A 238 33.64 -10.10 -30.67
CA THR A 238 32.29 -9.82 -31.18
C THR A 238 31.99 -10.54 -32.50
N THR A 239 30.85 -11.22 -32.59
CA THR A 239 30.08 -11.40 -33.85
C THR A 239 28.57 -11.49 -33.55
N ALA A 240 27.77 -10.96 -34.47
CA ALA A 240 26.33 -10.73 -34.38
C ALA A 240 25.49 -11.93 -34.85
N SER A 241 24.31 -12.15 -34.25
CA SER A 241 22.98 -12.15 -34.91
C SER A 241 21.92 -12.94 -34.13
N ALA A 242 20.69 -12.42 -34.23
CA ALA A 242 19.38 -13.04 -34.05
C ALA A 242 19.28 -14.46 -33.47
N ASN A 243 18.80 -14.53 -32.23
CA ASN A 243 17.78 -15.45 -31.72
C ASN A 243 17.63 -15.09 -30.25
N SER A 244 16.56 -14.39 -29.87
CA SER A 244 16.20 -14.30 -28.45
C SER A 244 15.94 -15.74 -28.00
N PRO A 245 16.81 -16.34 -27.17
CA PRO A 245 16.56 -17.71 -26.73
C PRO A 245 15.22 -17.66 -26.01
N SER A 246 14.26 -18.46 -26.47
CA SER A 246 13.05 -18.74 -25.70
C SER A 246 13.53 -19.04 -24.29
N THR A 247 13.17 -18.19 -23.32
CA THR A 247 13.63 -18.34 -21.94
C THR A 247 13.40 -19.81 -21.55
N PRO A 248 14.44 -20.60 -21.24
CA PRO A 248 14.36 -22.06 -21.14
C PRO A 248 13.45 -22.57 -20.00
N TYR A 249 12.78 -21.65 -19.31
CA TYR A 249 12.01 -21.84 -18.09
C TYR A 249 10.50 -21.77 -18.28
N GLN A 250 9.98 -21.71 -19.51
CA GLN A 250 8.53 -21.82 -19.71
C GLN A 250 8.10 -23.27 -19.46
N ILE A 251 7.56 -23.51 -18.26
CA ILE A 251 6.88 -24.76 -17.92
C ILE A 251 5.57 -24.79 -18.72
N PRO A 252 5.38 -25.77 -19.62
CA PRO A 252 4.10 -25.94 -20.30
C PRO A 252 3.05 -26.34 -19.26
N GLY A 253 2.01 -25.52 -19.12
CA GLY A 253 0.91 -25.79 -18.20
C GLY A 253 -0.15 -24.70 -18.30
N LYS A 254 -1.39 -25.04 -18.00
CA LYS A 254 -2.43 -24.03 -17.83
C LYS A 254 -2.14 -23.25 -16.55
N LEU A 255 -2.39 -21.95 -16.56
CA LEU A 255 -2.20 -21.11 -15.38
C LEU A 255 -3.23 -21.50 -14.32
N ARG A 256 -2.78 -21.69 -13.08
CA ARG A 256 -3.66 -21.84 -11.91
C ARG A 256 -3.43 -20.70 -10.95
N SER A 257 -4.44 -20.44 -10.11
CA SER A 257 -4.26 -19.53 -8.99
C SER A 257 -3.42 -20.18 -7.87
N ILE A 258 -2.62 -19.39 -7.16
CA ILE A 258 -1.89 -19.86 -5.97
C ILE A 258 -2.80 -20.15 -4.79
N ILE A 259 -4.03 -19.58 -4.77
CA ILE A 259 -4.99 -19.76 -3.68
C ILE A 259 -5.35 -21.25 -3.48
N PRO A 260 -5.77 -22.00 -4.52
CA PRO A 260 -6.01 -23.45 -4.40
C PRO A 260 -4.72 -24.31 -4.42
N SER A 261 -3.53 -23.70 -4.56
CA SER A 261 -2.27 -24.44 -4.57
C SER A 261 -1.82 -24.84 -3.15
N VAL A 262 -0.71 -25.58 -3.06
CA VAL A 262 -0.06 -25.89 -1.78
C VAL A 262 0.52 -24.68 -1.04
N TYR A 263 0.57 -23.50 -1.68
CA TYR A 263 1.16 -22.30 -1.08
C TYR A 263 0.50 -21.92 0.26
N GLY A 264 -0.84 -21.97 0.33
CA GLY A 264 -1.57 -21.56 1.53
C GLY A 264 -1.25 -22.41 2.76
N SER A 265 -1.17 -23.74 2.61
CA SER A 265 -0.83 -24.65 3.70
C SER A 265 0.63 -24.54 4.11
N VAL A 266 1.54 -24.41 3.14
CA VAL A 266 2.97 -24.19 3.41
C VAL A 266 3.17 -22.85 4.12
N PHE A 267 2.47 -21.78 3.72
CA PHE A 267 2.54 -20.49 4.39
C PHE A 267 2.12 -20.57 5.86
N GLU A 268 1.03 -21.28 6.17
CA GLU A 268 0.59 -21.44 7.55
C GLU A 268 1.64 -22.20 8.39
N GLU A 269 2.26 -23.25 7.85
CA GLU A 269 3.37 -23.96 8.50
C GLU A 269 4.58 -23.04 8.75
N TYR A 270 4.91 -22.19 7.79
CA TYR A 270 6.04 -21.25 7.87
C TYR A 270 5.77 -20.16 8.89
N PHE A 271 4.57 -19.58 8.86
CA PHE A 271 4.15 -18.57 9.82
C PHE A 271 4.21 -19.12 11.25
N ASN A 272 3.67 -20.32 11.48
CA ASN A 272 3.70 -20.95 12.80
C ASN A 272 5.12 -21.26 13.30
N ARG A 273 6.07 -21.57 12.40
CA ARG A 273 7.47 -21.81 12.78
C ARG A 273 8.23 -20.51 13.08
N PHE A 274 8.09 -19.51 12.22
CA PHE A 274 8.95 -18.34 12.18
C PHE A 274 8.36 -17.12 12.88
N VAL A 275 7.05 -17.14 13.15
CA VAL A 275 6.35 -16.16 13.97
C VAL A 275 5.60 -16.92 15.09
N PRO A 276 6.33 -17.56 16.03
CA PRO A 276 5.80 -18.55 16.96
C PRO A 276 5.04 -17.93 18.14
N ILE A 277 4.03 -17.11 17.84
CA ILE A 277 3.25 -16.32 18.81
C ILE A 277 2.76 -17.12 20.02
N ASN A 278 2.44 -18.41 19.84
CA ASN A 278 1.89 -19.25 20.91
C ASN A 278 2.85 -20.31 21.46
N THR A 279 3.96 -20.59 20.77
CA THR A 279 4.78 -21.78 21.05
C THR A 279 6.15 -21.44 21.62
N SER A 280 6.61 -20.21 21.45
CA SER A 280 7.92 -19.73 21.89
C SER A 280 7.82 -18.31 22.44
N GLN A 281 8.73 -17.97 23.34
CA GLN A 281 8.90 -16.58 23.79
C GLN A 281 9.78 -15.75 22.85
N ASP A 282 10.52 -16.41 21.94
CA ASP A 282 11.49 -15.76 21.06
C ASP A 282 11.36 -16.21 19.60
N PHE A 283 11.82 -15.34 18.68
CA PHE A 283 12.02 -15.69 17.28
C PHE A 283 13.15 -16.73 17.11
N PRO A 284 13.09 -17.61 16.09
CA PRO A 284 14.18 -18.55 15.83
C PRO A 284 15.48 -17.82 15.49
N HIS A 285 16.53 -17.98 16.30
CA HIS A 285 17.80 -17.23 16.17
C HIS A 285 18.41 -17.19 14.76
N ILE A 286 18.19 -18.23 13.95
CA ILE A 286 18.75 -18.32 12.59
C ILE A 286 18.18 -17.30 11.61
N ILE A 287 16.91 -16.93 11.77
CA ILE A 287 16.23 -15.95 10.91
C ILE A 287 15.79 -14.71 11.67
N ASP A 288 15.68 -14.79 12.99
CA ASP A 288 15.13 -13.75 13.86
C ASP A 288 13.78 -13.23 13.30
N THR A 289 13.65 -11.92 13.14
CA THR A 289 12.46 -11.24 12.62
C THR A 289 12.36 -11.23 11.10
N PHE A 290 13.34 -11.80 10.38
CA PHE A 290 13.48 -11.64 8.92
C PHE A 290 12.24 -12.08 8.14
N PHE A 291 11.62 -13.21 8.49
CA PHE A 291 10.44 -13.70 7.76
C PHE A 291 9.23 -12.77 7.94
N LEU A 292 9.00 -12.30 9.17
CA LEU A 292 7.96 -11.32 9.48
C LEU A 292 8.21 -10.01 8.71
N ASP A 293 9.43 -9.48 8.81
CA ASP A 293 9.81 -8.22 8.18
C ASP A 293 9.76 -8.32 6.64
N THR A 294 10.04 -9.49 6.07
CA THR A 294 9.87 -9.77 4.64
C THR A 294 8.40 -9.72 4.23
N CYS A 295 7.49 -10.32 5.01
CA CYS A 295 6.05 -10.26 4.75
C CYS A 295 5.54 -8.82 4.86
N ILE A 296 5.98 -8.06 5.87
CA ILE A 296 5.61 -6.63 6.02
C ILE A 296 6.11 -5.82 4.82
N GLU A 297 7.39 -5.97 4.46
CA GLU A 297 7.99 -5.25 3.31
C GLU A 297 7.26 -5.58 2.01
N LEU A 298 7.16 -6.87 1.68
CA LEU A 298 6.65 -7.33 0.40
C LEU A 298 5.14 -7.31 0.30
N TRP A 299 4.38 -7.39 1.40
CA TRP A 299 2.91 -7.47 1.34
C TRP A 299 2.20 -6.22 1.81
N ILE A 300 2.79 -5.44 2.71
CA ILE A 300 2.13 -4.30 3.33
C ILE A 300 2.73 -2.99 2.82
N ARG A 301 4.05 -2.83 2.94
CA ARG A 301 4.73 -1.57 2.62
C ARG A 301 4.75 -1.30 1.12
N THR A 302 5.22 -2.27 0.33
CA THR A 302 5.39 -2.15 -1.13
C THR A 302 4.09 -2.26 -1.92
N SER A 303 2.98 -2.67 -1.30
CA SER A 303 1.63 -2.65 -1.86
C SER A 303 1.20 -1.23 -2.23
N TRP A 304 1.54 -0.80 -3.45
CA TRP A 304 1.09 0.48 -3.98
C TRP A 304 -0.07 0.27 -4.95
N VAL A 305 -1.19 0.93 -4.66
CA VAL A 305 -2.37 0.96 -5.53
C VAL A 305 -2.58 2.38 -6.01
N ALA A 306 -2.40 2.62 -7.31
CA ALA A 306 -2.74 3.90 -7.91
C ALA A 306 -4.27 4.10 -7.91
N PHE A 307 -4.72 5.36 -8.04
CA PHE A 307 -6.14 5.68 -8.05
C PHE A 307 -6.90 4.87 -9.12
N GLY A 308 -7.97 4.18 -8.70
CA GLY A 308 -8.80 3.33 -9.56
C GLY A 308 -8.23 1.94 -9.84
N GLN A 309 -7.02 1.62 -9.37
CA GLN A 309 -6.44 0.29 -9.50
C GLN A 309 -6.87 -0.62 -8.33
N LYS A 310 -6.51 -1.91 -8.42
CA LYS A 310 -6.70 -2.90 -7.36
C LYS A 310 -5.49 -3.83 -7.28
N LEU A 311 -5.27 -4.41 -6.11
CA LEU A 311 -4.34 -5.53 -5.96
C LEU A 311 -4.95 -6.79 -6.61
N SER A 312 -4.10 -7.74 -6.98
CA SER A 312 -4.57 -9.05 -7.45
C SER A 312 -5.31 -9.77 -6.31
N MET A 313 -6.26 -10.65 -6.68
CA MET A 313 -7.00 -11.46 -5.71
C MET A 313 -6.08 -12.32 -4.85
N GLU A 314 -5.03 -12.85 -5.47
CA GLU A 314 -4.03 -13.70 -4.82
C GLU A 314 -3.25 -12.93 -3.77
N TYR A 315 -2.87 -11.70 -4.11
CA TYR A 315 -2.13 -10.85 -3.21
C TYR A 315 -2.98 -10.42 -2.00
N MET A 316 -4.23 -10.00 -2.25
CA MET A 316 -5.19 -9.71 -1.18
C MET A 316 -5.46 -10.92 -0.29
N HIS A 317 -5.54 -12.11 -0.88
CA HIS A 317 -5.73 -13.35 -0.13
C HIS A 317 -4.52 -13.62 0.78
N SER A 318 -3.28 -13.50 0.28
CA SER A 318 -2.08 -13.68 1.10
C SER A 318 -1.97 -12.66 2.22
N ILE A 319 -2.27 -11.37 1.95
CA ILE A 319 -2.34 -10.32 2.98
C ILE A 319 -3.39 -10.67 4.05
N SER A 320 -4.57 -11.12 3.61
CA SER A 320 -5.64 -11.49 4.55
C SER A 320 -5.28 -12.72 5.38
N SER A 321 -4.62 -13.71 4.80
CA SER A 321 -4.12 -14.90 5.52
C SER A 321 -3.02 -14.52 6.52
N PHE A 322 -2.12 -13.60 6.15
CA PHE A 322 -1.09 -13.05 7.05
C PHE A 322 -1.72 -12.36 8.27
N VAL A 323 -2.63 -11.41 8.02
CA VAL A 323 -3.32 -10.68 9.10
C VAL A 323 -4.20 -11.63 9.91
N SER A 324 -4.85 -12.60 9.28
CA SER A 324 -5.65 -13.62 9.97
C SER A 324 -4.79 -14.44 10.95
N ASN A 325 -3.60 -14.89 10.54
CA ASN A 325 -2.73 -15.64 11.43
C ASN A 325 -2.25 -14.82 12.64
N ILE A 326 -2.12 -13.49 12.50
CA ILE A 326 -1.82 -12.61 13.65
C ILE A 326 -3.05 -12.48 14.56
N VAL A 327 -4.23 -12.22 13.98
CA VAL A 327 -5.47 -11.91 14.73
C VAL A 327 -6.17 -13.17 15.28
N LYS A 328 -5.85 -14.37 14.77
CA LYS A 328 -6.29 -15.66 15.34
C LYS A 328 -5.83 -15.83 16.79
N HIS A 329 -4.89 -15.02 17.25
CA HIS A 329 -4.38 -15.02 18.61
C HIS A 329 -5.00 -13.87 19.41
N ASN A 330 -5.06 -14.01 20.73
CA ASN A 330 -5.72 -13.01 21.57
C ASN A 330 -4.85 -11.76 21.70
N LEU A 331 -5.00 -10.79 20.78
CA LEU A 331 -4.26 -9.51 20.72
C LEU A 331 -4.36 -8.66 22.01
N GLN A 332 -5.22 -9.00 22.97
CA GLN A 332 -5.20 -8.38 24.31
C GLN A 332 -3.90 -8.68 25.07
N GLN A 333 -3.31 -9.86 24.86
CA GLN A 333 -2.10 -10.28 25.57
C GLN A 333 -0.91 -9.35 25.28
N CYS A 334 -0.89 -8.69 24.12
CA CYS A 334 0.11 -7.66 23.78
C CYS A 334 0.19 -6.55 24.82
N PHE A 335 -0.90 -6.22 25.50
CA PHE A 335 -0.94 -5.11 26.47
C PHE A 335 -0.64 -5.55 27.90
N ALA A 336 -0.58 -6.87 28.16
CA ALA A 336 -0.15 -7.41 29.45
C ALA A 336 1.38 -7.46 29.57
N ASP A 337 2.07 -7.73 28.47
CA ASP A 337 3.53 -7.83 28.40
C ASP A 337 4.08 -7.18 27.12
N GLN A 338 4.69 -5.99 27.28
CA GLN A 338 5.28 -5.24 26.18
C GLN A 338 6.63 -5.80 25.70
N GLU A 339 7.25 -6.70 26.46
CA GLU A 339 8.47 -7.38 26.07
C GLU A 339 8.17 -8.69 25.33
N SER A 340 6.92 -9.15 25.35
CA SER A 340 6.51 -10.36 24.65
C SER A 340 6.77 -10.30 23.15
N LEU A 341 7.16 -11.44 22.58
CA LEU A 341 7.18 -11.69 21.13
C LEU A 341 5.91 -11.18 20.44
N TYR A 342 4.78 -11.37 21.11
CA TYR A 342 3.49 -11.04 20.57
C TYR A 342 3.27 -9.53 20.43
N TYR A 343 3.70 -8.74 21.42
CA TYR A 343 3.71 -7.28 21.31
C TYR A 343 4.68 -6.82 20.21
N ALA A 344 5.85 -7.46 20.07
CA ALA A 344 6.79 -7.15 19.00
C ALA A 344 6.21 -7.40 17.60
N VAL A 345 5.50 -8.52 17.39
CA VAL A 345 4.80 -8.80 16.12
C VAL A 345 3.71 -7.77 15.84
N TYR A 346 2.86 -7.52 16.83
CA TYR A 346 1.75 -6.58 16.73
C TYR A 346 2.23 -5.16 16.35
N THR A 347 3.21 -4.63 17.07
CA THR A 347 3.76 -3.29 16.82
C THR A 347 4.46 -3.19 15.47
N SER A 348 5.11 -4.27 15.01
CA SER A 348 5.75 -4.31 13.69
C SER A 348 4.75 -4.21 12.54
N VAL A 349 3.54 -4.74 12.71
CA VAL A 349 2.51 -4.81 11.65
C VAL A 349 1.54 -3.64 11.70
N LYS A 350 1.17 -3.17 12.90
CA LYS A 350 0.07 -2.20 13.13
C LYS A 350 0.15 -0.97 12.24
N ASP A 351 1.27 -0.24 12.29
CA ASP A 351 1.38 1.07 11.63
C ASP A 351 1.46 0.89 10.11
N GLU A 352 2.23 -0.09 9.64
CA GLU A 352 2.34 -0.42 8.22
C GLU A 352 0.98 -0.87 7.65
N LEU A 353 0.23 -1.68 8.40
CA LEU A 353 -1.11 -2.14 8.04
C LEU A 353 -2.10 -0.97 7.98
N PHE A 354 -2.02 -0.01 8.91
CA PHE A 354 -2.81 1.21 8.86
C PHE A 354 -2.55 1.99 7.56
N PHE A 355 -1.28 2.25 7.23
CA PHE A 355 -0.93 2.99 6.02
C PHE A 355 -1.32 2.25 4.74
N MET A 356 -1.17 0.92 4.70
CA MET A 356 -1.69 0.12 3.59
C MET A 356 -3.21 0.24 3.49
N LEU A 357 -3.96 -0.02 4.55
CA LEU A 357 -5.43 0.06 4.52
C LEU A 357 -5.94 1.46 4.20
N SER A 358 -5.28 2.51 4.68
CA SER A 358 -5.61 3.88 4.30
C SER A 358 -5.45 4.08 2.79
N ARG A 359 -4.33 3.62 2.19
CA ARG A 359 -4.12 3.67 0.73
C ARG A 359 -5.16 2.85 -0.03
N LEU A 360 -5.46 1.63 0.42
CA LEU A 360 -6.45 0.77 -0.21
C LEU A 360 -7.85 1.40 -0.13
N THR A 361 -8.26 1.93 1.02
CA THR A 361 -9.60 2.52 1.19
C THR A 361 -9.81 3.76 0.32
N HIS A 362 -8.78 4.59 0.14
CA HIS A 362 -8.80 5.75 -0.75
C HIS A 362 -8.77 5.38 -2.24
N ASN A 363 -7.82 4.54 -2.67
CA ASN A 363 -7.48 4.39 -4.08
C ASN A 363 -8.21 3.25 -4.79
N TRP A 364 -8.75 2.27 -4.06
CA TRP A 364 -9.36 1.09 -4.68
C TRP A 364 -10.54 1.46 -5.58
N SER A 365 -10.76 0.73 -6.67
CA SER A 365 -11.91 0.93 -7.58
C SER A 365 -13.27 0.79 -6.87
N LYS A 366 -14.31 1.54 -7.29
CA LYS A 366 -15.67 1.54 -6.67
C LYS A 366 -16.46 0.22 -6.83
N ASN A 367 -15.83 -0.85 -7.29
CA ASN A 367 -16.47 -2.13 -7.59
C ASN A 367 -16.71 -3.00 -6.34
N ASP A 368 -17.46 -4.09 -6.51
CA ASP A 368 -17.76 -5.08 -5.45
C ASP A 368 -16.49 -5.68 -4.80
N ASP A 369 -15.35 -5.64 -5.51
CA ASP A 369 -14.04 -6.06 -4.99
C ASP A 369 -13.56 -5.24 -3.77
N TYR A 370 -14.13 -4.05 -3.54
CA TYR A 370 -13.88 -3.27 -2.32
C TYR A 370 -14.25 -4.03 -1.04
N LEU A 371 -15.11 -5.05 -1.16
CA LEU A 371 -15.44 -5.94 -0.05
C LEU A 371 -14.20 -6.60 0.57
N GLN A 372 -13.15 -6.90 -0.20
CA GLN A 372 -11.92 -7.48 0.35
C GLN A 372 -11.15 -6.52 1.25
N VAL A 373 -11.13 -5.23 0.88
CA VAL A 373 -10.54 -4.18 1.71
C VAL A 373 -11.32 -4.04 3.01
N MET A 374 -12.65 -4.11 2.94
CA MET A 374 -13.52 -4.09 4.10
C MET A 374 -13.33 -5.32 4.99
N GLU A 375 -13.16 -6.50 4.41
CA GLU A 375 -12.92 -7.74 5.13
C GLU A 375 -11.57 -7.70 5.86
N LEU A 376 -10.52 -7.23 5.18
CA LEU A 376 -9.20 -7.02 5.80
C LEU A 376 -9.24 -6.01 6.95
N TRP A 377 -9.86 -4.84 6.74
CA TRP A 377 -10.05 -3.84 7.80
C TRP A 377 -10.84 -4.43 8.97
N SER A 378 -11.94 -5.12 8.70
CA SER A 378 -12.79 -5.67 9.75
C SER A 378 -12.11 -6.78 10.56
N MET A 379 -11.21 -7.54 9.93
CA MET A 379 -10.41 -8.55 10.59
C MET A 379 -9.48 -7.91 11.64
N TRP A 380 -8.80 -6.82 11.29
CA TRP A 380 -7.93 -6.10 12.24
C TRP A 380 -8.70 -5.25 13.25
N ALA A 381 -9.77 -4.58 12.82
CA ALA A 381 -10.56 -3.68 13.65
C ALA A 381 -11.51 -4.40 14.62
N ALA A 382 -11.70 -5.72 14.49
CA ALA A 382 -12.50 -6.51 15.42
C ALA A 382 -11.76 -7.80 15.81
N PRO A 383 -10.61 -7.71 16.48
CA PRO A 383 -9.78 -8.86 16.82
C PRO A 383 -10.47 -9.82 17.81
N TRP A 384 -11.48 -9.35 18.55
CA TRP A 384 -12.33 -10.18 19.41
C TRP A 384 -13.11 -11.27 18.66
N ARG A 385 -13.12 -11.23 17.32
CA ARG A 385 -13.66 -12.29 16.45
C ARG A 385 -12.65 -13.38 16.14
N MET A 386 -11.41 -13.27 16.65
CA MET A 386 -10.34 -14.28 16.49
C MET A 386 -10.07 -14.65 15.03
N GLY A 387 -10.06 -13.65 14.14
CA GLY A 387 -9.80 -13.83 12.71
C GLY A 387 -11.01 -14.30 11.89
N ALA A 388 -12.19 -14.49 12.49
CA ALA A 388 -13.40 -14.84 11.76
C ALA A 388 -13.83 -13.70 10.82
N ILE A 389 -14.04 -14.03 9.54
CA ILE A 389 -14.53 -13.09 8.54
C ILE A 389 -15.98 -12.70 8.88
N PRO A 390 -16.30 -11.40 9.02
CA PRO A 390 -17.67 -10.98 9.32
C PRO A 390 -18.63 -11.47 8.26
N ARG A 391 -19.81 -11.94 8.67
CA ARG A 391 -20.88 -12.35 7.76
C ARG A 391 -21.90 -11.22 7.62
N THR A 392 -22.67 -11.18 6.53
CA THR A 392 -23.66 -10.11 6.31
C THR A 392 -24.76 -10.13 7.38
N SER A 393 -25.19 -11.32 7.81
CA SER A 393 -26.24 -11.52 8.81
C SER A 393 -25.65 -12.08 10.11
N GLU A 394 -24.89 -11.28 10.82
CA GLU A 394 -24.26 -11.70 12.07
C GLU A 394 -25.20 -11.51 13.26
N LYS A 395 -25.51 -12.61 13.94
CA LYS A 395 -26.39 -12.63 15.13
C LYS A 395 -25.62 -12.58 16.45
N GLU A 396 -24.32 -12.83 16.41
CA GLU A 396 -23.50 -12.85 17.60
C GLU A 396 -23.34 -11.43 18.15
N VAL A 397 -23.51 -11.29 19.47
CA VAL A 397 -23.37 -10.04 20.19
C VAL A 397 -22.00 -10.07 20.88
N TYR A 398 -21.11 -9.19 20.44
CA TYR A 398 -19.78 -9.04 21.04
C TYR A 398 -19.78 -7.90 22.05
N THR A 399 -19.06 -8.05 23.15
CA THR A 399 -18.95 -7.06 24.23
C THR A 399 -17.48 -6.66 24.48
N PRO A 400 -16.77 -6.15 23.45
CA PRO A 400 -15.31 -6.04 23.47
C PRO A 400 -14.77 -5.18 24.62
N ILE A 401 -15.48 -4.09 24.96
CA ILE A 401 -15.07 -3.20 26.04
C ILE A 401 -15.11 -3.93 27.40
N LYS A 402 -16.19 -4.65 27.69
CA LYS A 402 -16.34 -5.45 28.92
C LYS A 402 -15.33 -6.60 28.98
N GLN A 403 -14.94 -7.14 27.82
CA GLN A 403 -13.98 -8.23 27.69
C GLN A 403 -12.52 -7.77 27.75
N GLY A 404 -12.22 -6.48 27.92
CA GLY A 404 -10.84 -5.97 28.06
C GLY A 404 -10.18 -5.52 26.75
N TRP A 405 -10.91 -5.42 25.63
CA TRP A 405 -10.37 -4.94 24.35
C TRP A 405 -10.22 -3.41 24.26
N ALA A 406 -10.59 -2.67 25.30
CA ALA A 406 -10.53 -1.21 25.31
C ALA A 406 -9.10 -0.68 25.05
N LEU A 407 -8.07 -1.32 25.59
CA LEU A 407 -6.67 -0.96 25.35
C LEU A 407 -6.25 -1.15 23.88
N PHE A 408 -6.72 -2.21 23.23
CA PHE A 408 -6.51 -2.43 21.80
C PHE A 408 -7.18 -1.33 20.97
N VAL A 409 -8.44 -1.00 21.29
CA VAL A 409 -9.18 0.09 20.60
C VAL A 409 -8.45 1.42 20.76
N LEU A 410 -7.97 1.73 21.97
CA LEU A 410 -7.20 2.93 22.27
C LEU A 410 -5.86 2.99 21.51
N ASP A 411 -5.23 1.85 21.23
CA ASP A 411 -3.98 1.78 20.46
C ASP A 411 -4.17 1.81 18.94
N ASN A 412 -5.39 1.52 18.47
CA ASN A 412 -5.76 1.45 17.05
C ASN A 412 -6.74 2.56 16.63
N ILE A 413 -6.74 3.70 17.34
CA ILE A 413 -7.60 4.85 17.05
C ILE A 413 -7.69 5.20 15.54
N PRO A 414 -6.58 5.27 14.76
CA PRO A 414 -6.65 5.60 13.34
C PRO A 414 -7.50 4.64 12.50
N PHE A 415 -7.62 3.37 12.90
CA PHE A 415 -8.48 2.38 12.23
C PHE A 415 -9.97 2.64 12.44
N TYR A 416 -10.35 3.26 13.56
CA TYR A 416 -11.74 3.58 13.88
C TYR A 416 -12.12 5.01 13.49
N PHE A 417 -11.18 5.93 13.33
CA PHE A 417 -11.48 7.31 12.97
C PHE A 417 -11.20 7.58 11.50
N SER A 418 -9.93 7.54 11.08
CA SER A 418 -9.55 7.84 9.70
C SER A 418 -10.15 6.85 8.71
N ILE A 419 -9.96 5.54 8.94
CA ILE A 419 -10.44 4.52 8.00
C ILE A 419 -11.99 4.50 7.94
N VAL A 420 -12.68 4.59 9.07
CA VAL A 420 -14.15 4.65 9.08
C VAL A 420 -14.66 5.88 8.36
N ASN A 421 -14.05 7.05 8.54
CA ASN A 421 -14.44 8.24 7.77
C ASN A 421 -14.26 8.03 6.27
N ILE A 422 -13.12 7.46 5.82
CA ILE A 422 -12.88 7.18 4.39
C ILE A 422 -13.93 6.21 3.85
N ILE A 423 -14.26 5.16 4.61
CA ILE A 423 -15.32 4.22 4.26
C ILE A 423 -16.66 4.94 4.14
N LEU A 424 -17.03 5.79 5.11
CA LEU A 424 -18.29 6.55 5.09
C LEU A 424 -18.35 7.56 3.95
N GLN A 425 -17.25 8.27 3.68
CA GLN A 425 -17.12 9.16 2.52
C GLN A 425 -17.39 8.38 1.24
N ARG A 426 -16.86 7.17 1.14
CA ARG A 426 -17.03 6.31 -0.03
C ARG A 426 -18.46 5.77 -0.15
N THR A 427 -19.05 5.28 0.94
CA THR A 427 -20.45 4.80 0.97
C THR A 427 -21.44 5.93 0.71
N SER A 428 -21.07 7.17 1.01
CA SER A 428 -21.85 8.36 0.65
C SER A 428 -21.86 8.66 -0.86
N THR A 429 -21.11 7.90 -1.67
CA THR A 429 -21.15 7.97 -3.13
C THR A 429 -21.83 6.77 -3.79
N PHE A 430 -22.38 5.85 -2.99
CA PHE A 430 -23.08 4.68 -3.51
C PHE A 430 -24.43 5.08 -4.10
N GLU A 431 -24.76 4.52 -5.26
CA GLU A 431 -26.00 4.84 -5.95
C GLU A 431 -27.17 3.97 -5.50
N TYR A 432 -26.90 2.78 -4.92
CA TYR A 432 -27.90 1.77 -4.57
C TYR A 432 -28.92 1.52 -5.70
N LYS A 433 -28.47 1.51 -6.96
CA LYS A 433 -29.30 1.26 -8.15
C LYS A 433 -29.33 -0.23 -8.48
N ASP A 434 -30.48 -0.70 -8.96
CA ASP A 434 -30.56 -2.03 -9.54
C ASP A 434 -29.85 -1.96 -10.90
N SER A 435 -28.89 -2.85 -11.15
CA SER A 435 -28.38 -3.07 -12.51
C SER A 435 -29.54 -3.67 -13.32
N ILE A 436 -30.41 -2.81 -13.83
CA ILE A 436 -31.41 -3.17 -14.84
C ILE A 436 -30.65 -3.13 -16.14
N GLN A 437 -29.92 -4.20 -16.41
CA GLN A 437 -29.25 -4.31 -17.68
C GLN A 437 -30.26 -4.78 -18.73
N PRO A 438 -30.52 -3.99 -19.80
CA PRO A 438 -31.35 -4.46 -20.89
C PRO A 438 -30.66 -5.65 -21.55
N ALA A 439 -31.40 -6.74 -21.76
CA ALA A 439 -30.91 -8.03 -22.26
C ALA A 439 -30.36 -7.99 -23.71
N THR A 440 -30.14 -6.82 -24.31
CA THR A 440 -29.92 -6.66 -25.76
C THR A 440 -28.60 -6.00 -26.16
N THR A 441 -27.73 -5.59 -25.24
CA THR A 441 -26.42 -5.00 -25.60
C THR A 441 -25.30 -6.03 -25.57
N THR A 442 -24.88 -6.44 -26.78
CA THR A 442 -23.73 -7.30 -27.06
C THR A 442 -22.41 -6.70 -26.56
N LEU A 443 -21.62 -7.56 -25.89
CA LEU A 443 -20.21 -7.46 -25.51
C LEU A 443 -19.43 -6.23 -26.01
N SER A 444 -19.32 -5.19 -25.18
CA SER A 444 -18.05 -4.45 -25.01
C SER A 444 -18.08 -3.59 -23.74
N SER A 445 -17.18 -3.92 -22.81
CA SER A 445 -16.84 -3.22 -21.55
C SER A 445 -17.95 -3.01 -20.51
N PHE A 446 -18.31 -4.10 -19.82
CA PHE A 446 -18.99 -4.02 -18.53
C PHE A 446 -17.98 -3.77 -17.41
N THR A 447 -17.94 -2.55 -16.90
CA THR A 447 -17.62 -2.32 -15.49
C THR A 447 -18.94 -2.04 -14.78
N ASP A 448 -19.72 -3.10 -14.52
CA ASP A 448 -20.98 -2.98 -13.79
C ASP A 448 -20.62 -2.62 -12.34
N THR A 449 -20.68 -1.32 -12.04
CA THR A 449 -20.26 -0.73 -10.76
C THR A 449 -21.27 -1.08 -9.68
N GLY A 450 -21.05 -2.23 -9.04
CA GLY A 450 -21.55 -2.58 -7.71
C GLY A 450 -23.05 -2.84 -7.62
N THR A 451 -23.42 -4.12 -7.60
CA THR A 451 -24.80 -4.50 -7.30
C THR A 451 -25.20 -3.93 -5.93
N ILE A 452 -26.48 -3.56 -5.73
CA ILE A 452 -27.00 -3.14 -4.41
C ILE A 452 -26.56 -4.11 -3.31
N ARG A 453 -26.55 -5.41 -3.64
CA ARG A 453 -26.10 -6.47 -2.74
C ARG A 453 -24.64 -6.29 -2.30
N GLY A 454 -23.72 -5.96 -3.20
CA GLY A 454 -22.33 -5.72 -2.88
C GLY A 454 -22.13 -4.45 -2.04
N GLN A 455 -22.80 -3.36 -2.40
CA GLN A 455 -22.80 -2.10 -1.63
C GLN A 455 -23.34 -2.29 -0.21
N LEU A 456 -24.44 -3.04 -0.06
CA LEU A 456 -24.99 -3.40 1.24
C LEU A 456 -24.04 -4.30 2.04
N ARG A 457 -23.36 -5.27 1.40
CA ARG A 457 -22.37 -6.11 2.10
C ARG A 457 -21.26 -5.27 2.71
N ILE A 458 -20.74 -4.28 1.97
CA ILE A 458 -19.74 -3.32 2.46
C ILE A 458 -20.24 -2.60 3.71
N LEU A 459 -21.47 -2.05 3.67
CA LEU A 459 -22.07 -1.40 4.84
C LEU A 459 -22.24 -2.36 6.02
N TYR A 460 -22.72 -3.58 5.78
CA TYR A 460 -22.88 -4.57 6.85
C TYR A 460 -21.53 -4.95 7.48
N ARG A 461 -20.41 -4.96 6.74
CA ARG A 461 -19.07 -5.16 7.36
C ARG A 461 -18.74 -4.05 8.35
N LEU A 462 -19.00 -2.79 7.98
CA LEU A 462 -18.81 -1.63 8.87
C LEU A 462 -19.71 -1.72 10.10
N ILE A 463 -21.02 -1.94 9.88
CA ILE A 463 -22.03 -2.05 10.94
C ILE A 463 -21.67 -3.17 11.90
N ASN A 464 -21.27 -4.34 11.39
CA ASN A 464 -20.99 -5.49 12.25
C ASN A 464 -19.81 -5.29 13.18
N VAL A 465 -18.78 -4.55 12.75
CA VAL A 465 -17.68 -4.16 13.66
C VAL A 465 -18.19 -3.18 14.71
N LEU A 466 -18.88 -2.11 14.29
CA LEU A 466 -19.25 -0.99 15.17
C LEU A 466 -20.44 -1.28 16.09
N LYS A 467 -21.32 -2.23 15.75
CA LYS A 467 -22.48 -2.62 16.58
C LYS A 467 -22.10 -3.36 17.86
N ALA A 468 -20.81 -3.69 18.05
CA ALA A 468 -20.34 -4.36 19.25
C ALA A 468 -20.65 -3.52 20.49
N GLU A 469 -21.17 -4.15 21.54
CA GLU A 469 -21.73 -3.47 22.71
C GLU A 469 -20.66 -2.62 23.41
N GLY A 470 -20.97 -1.34 23.64
CA GLY A 470 -20.08 -0.38 24.30
C GLY A 470 -19.01 0.24 23.41
N LEU A 471 -18.81 -0.25 22.17
CA LEU A 471 -17.72 0.20 21.31
C LEU A 471 -17.93 1.65 20.83
N VAL A 472 -19.10 1.99 20.30
CA VAL A 472 -19.39 3.34 19.81
C VAL A 472 -19.39 4.36 20.95
N GLU A 473 -19.87 3.99 22.14
CA GLU A 473 -19.81 4.82 23.34
C GLU A 473 -18.36 5.11 23.74
N PHE A 474 -17.51 4.08 23.76
CA PHE A 474 -16.10 4.22 24.07
C PHE A 474 -15.35 5.06 23.03
N LEU A 475 -15.63 4.85 21.74
CA LEU A 475 -15.09 5.69 20.66
C LEU A 475 -15.57 7.15 20.76
N GLY A 476 -16.81 7.39 21.21
CA GLY A 476 -17.30 8.73 21.50
C GLY A 476 -16.58 9.41 22.67
N LEU A 477 -16.16 8.66 23.69
CA LEU A 477 -15.29 9.18 24.76
C LEU A 477 -13.91 9.55 24.23
N ILE A 478 -13.33 8.72 23.36
CA ILE A 478 -12.05 9.00 22.70
C ILE A 478 -12.14 10.26 21.84
N GLU A 479 -13.22 10.42 21.05
CA GLU A 479 -13.44 11.60 20.20
C GLU A 479 -13.45 12.90 21.03
N LYS A 480 -14.18 12.90 22.16
CA LYS A 480 -14.19 14.01 23.13
C LYS A 480 -12.82 14.27 23.76
N GLY A 481 -12.06 13.20 24.05
CA GLY A 481 -10.70 13.31 24.55
C GLY A 481 -9.77 13.98 23.54
N LEU A 482 -9.86 13.62 22.26
CA LEU A 482 -9.10 14.26 21.17
C LEU A 482 -9.50 15.72 20.97
N GLU A 483 -10.78 16.06 21.07
CA GLU A 483 -11.27 17.46 21.05
C GLU A 483 -10.70 18.28 22.23
N SER A 484 -10.61 17.67 23.40
CA SER A 484 -10.04 18.29 24.60
C SER A 484 -8.53 18.55 24.46
N VAL A 485 -7.81 17.66 23.77
CA VAL A 485 -6.40 17.86 23.41
C VAL A 485 -6.27 19.03 22.43
N GLN A 486 -7.09 19.08 21.38
CA GLN A 486 -7.06 20.15 20.38
C GLN A 486 -7.26 21.55 20.99
N SER A 487 -8.26 21.67 21.86
CA SER A 487 -8.64 22.95 22.48
C SER A 487 -7.65 23.45 23.53
N ASN A 488 -6.60 22.68 23.84
CA ASN A 488 -5.72 22.89 25.00
C ASN A 488 -6.50 23.10 26.31
N ALA A 489 -7.76 22.64 26.39
CA ALA A 489 -8.64 22.79 27.56
C ALA A 489 -8.29 21.84 28.72
N ILE A 490 -7.09 21.24 28.65
CA ILE A 490 -6.55 20.25 29.60
C ILE A 490 -6.56 20.80 31.03
N SER A 491 -6.21 22.07 31.22
CA SER A 491 -6.17 22.72 32.54
C SER A 491 -7.55 22.95 33.15
N ILE A 492 -8.61 23.04 32.34
CA ILE A 492 -9.97 23.32 32.80
C ILE A 492 -10.72 22.02 33.16
N LEU A 493 -10.37 20.89 32.52
CA LEU A 493 -11.08 19.61 32.68
C LEU A 493 -10.59 18.75 33.86
N ALA A 494 -9.47 19.08 34.49
CA ALA A 494 -8.87 18.27 35.57
C ALA A 494 -9.80 18.03 36.78
N ALA A 495 -10.70 18.97 37.07
CA ALA A 495 -11.63 18.92 38.20
C ALA A 495 -13.02 18.32 37.87
N ASN A 496 -13.31 18.01 36.61
CA ASN A 496 -14.64 17.55 36.20
C ASN A 496 -14.76 16.01 36.28
N ALA A 497 -15.81 15.51 36.94
CA ALA A 497 -16.14 14.07 36.94
C ALA A 497 -16.44 13.53 35.53
N ASN A 498 -16.80 14.41 34.59
CA ASN A 498 -17.04 14.09 33.19
C ASN A 498 -15.77 14.21 32.32
N ASN A 499 -14.57 14.18 32.91
CA ASN A 499 -13.32 14.22 32.18
C ASN A 499 -13.15 12.92 31.33
N PRO A 500 -13.04 13.03 29.99
CA PRO A 500 -12.93 11.86 29.12
C PRO A 500 -11.67 11.04 29.39
N PHE A 501 -10.55 11.67 29.80
CA PHE A 501 -9.30 10.98 30.11
C PHE A 501 -9.45 10.04 31.32
N LYS A 502 -10.14 10.49 32.38
CA LYS A 502 -10.42 9.67 33.58
C LYS A 502 -11.36 8.51 33.26
N GLN A 503 -12.40 8.74 32.46
CA GLN A 503 -13.33 7.68 32.06
C GLN A 503 -12.66 6.62 31.18
N ILE A 504 -11.87 7.05 30.20
CA ILE A 504 -11.09 6.14 29.36
C ILE A 504 -10.09 5.37 30.22
N SER A 505 -9.39 6.04 31.14
CA SER A 505 -8.45 5.41 32.06
C SER A 505 -9.11 4.34 32.91
N LEU A 506 -10.28 4.65 33.48
CA LEU A 506 -11.06 3.70 34.28
C LEU A 506 -11.47 2.46 33.46
N ILE A 507 -11.89 2.65 32.20
CA ILE A 507 -12.27 1.55 31.30
C ILE A 507 -11.05 0.71 30.89
N CYS A 508 -9.92 1.35 30.57
CA CYS A 508 -8.74 0.69 30.04
C CYS A 508 -7.87 0.01 31.11
N TYR A 509 -7.78 0.61 32.30
CA TYR A 509 -6.84 0.21 33.33
C TYR A 509 -7.49 -0.12 34.68
N GLY A 510 -8.81 0.04 34.80
CA GLY A 510 -9.51 -0.15 36.08
C GLY A 510 -9.19 0.93 37.13
N SER A 511 -8.52 2.02 36.73
CA SER A 511 -8.13 3.13 37.60
C SER A 511 -8.26 4.46 36.88
N ASP A 512 -8.72 5.51 37.56
CA ASP A 512 -8.76 6.88 37.04
C ASP A 512 -7.41 7.61 37.18
N THR A 513 -6.45 7.03 37.93
CA THR A 513 -5.13 7.62 38.19
C THR A 513 -4.16 7.58 37.00
N LEU A 514 -4.51 6.88 35.93
CA LEU A 514 -3.70 6.76 34.71
C LEU A 514 -4.24 7.64 33.57
N ASP A 515 -5.04 8.67 33.90
CA ASP A 515 -5.59 9.64 32.97
C ASP A 515 -4.51 10.41 32.18
N MET A 516 -3.38 10.75 32.82
CA MET A 516 -2.23 11.35 32.16
C MET A 516 -1.66 10.48 31.03
N ARG A 517 -1.58 9.16 31.23
CA ARG A 517 -1.10 8.22 30.20
C ARG A 517 -2.06 8.16 29.01
N VAL A 518 -3.37 8.22 29.27
CA VAL A 518 -4.39 8.33 28.22
C VAL A 518 -4.24 9.65 27.48
N GLN A 519 -4.05 10.75 28.19
CA GLN A 519 -3.89 12.08 27.60
C GLN A 519 -2.65 12.15 26.69
N GLU A 520 -1.50 11.62 27.11
CA GLU A 520 -0.28 11.55 26.28
C GLU A 520 -0.51 10.73 25.01
N LYS A 521 -1.22 9.60 25.14
CA LYS A 521 -1.56 8.74 24.01
C LYS A 521 -2.49 9.43 23.01
N LEU A 522 -3.55 10.07 23.49
CA LEU A 522 -4.46 10.86 22.66
C LEU A 522 -3.74 12.08 22.05
N GLY A 523 -2.81 12.70 22.78
CA GLY A 523 -1.93 13.75 22.27
C GLY A 523 -1.07 13.30 21.09
N SER A 524 -0.51 12.10 21.18
CA SER A 524 0.29 11.50 20.11
C SER A 524 -0.56 11.13 18.89
N MET A 525 -1.76 10.59 19.12
CA MET A 525 -2.72 10.30 18.04
C MET A 525 -3.24 11.57 17.35
N TYR A 526 -3.49 12.65 18.10
CA TYR A 526 -3.88 13.93 17.52
C TYR A 526 -2.78 14.49 16.61
N LYS A 527 -1.50 14.42 17.02
CA LYS A 527 -0.37 14.82 16.17
C LYS A 527 -0.33 14.01 14.87
N LEU A 528 -0.49 12.68 14.96
CA LEU A 528 -0.57 11.82 13.79
C LEU A 528 -1.71 12.25 12.85
N PHE A 529 -2.89 12.59 13.37
CA PHE A 529 -3.98 13.07 12.53
C PHE A 529 -3.71 14.43 11.86
N VAL A 530 -3.05 15.36 12.55
CA VAL A 530 -2.61 16.63 11.96
C VAL A 530 -1.60 16.40 10.82
N GLU A 531 -0.68 15.46 11.00
CA GLU A 531 0.28 15.07 9.95
C GLU A 531 -0.40 14.44 8.74
N LEU A 532 -1.41 13.59 8.96
CA LEU A 532 -2.20 12.97 7.89
C LEU A 532 -3.07 13.98 7.11
N GLU A 533 -3.47 15.10 7.72
CA GLU A 533 -4.22 16.18 7.06
C GLU A 533 -3.32 17.29 6.49
N GLU A 534 -2.04 16.97 6.23
CA GLU A 534 -1.04 17.86 5.60
C GLU A 534 -0.86 19.21 6.32
N GLY A 535 -0.94 19.20 7.65
CA GLY A 535 -0.69 20.39 8.49
C GLY A 535 -1.92 21.28 8.73
N ASN A 536 -3.11 20.87 8.27
CA ASN A 536 -4.35 21.50 8.73
C ASN A 536 -4.65 21.10 10.18
N THR A 537 -5.37 21.97 10.90
CA THR A 537 -5.87 21.62 12.24
C THR A 537 -6.89 20.50 12.10
N TRP A 538 -6.52 19.28 12.50
CA TRP A 538 -7.45 18.15 12.54
C TRP A 538 -8.61 18.49 13.47
N LYS A 539 -9.84 18.22 13.04
CA LYS A 539 -11.05 18.43 13.84
C LYS A 539 -11.80 17.12 13.99
N PRO A 540 -12.33 16.83 15.20
CA PRO A 540 -13.32 15.79 15.39
C PRO A 540 -14.45 15.96 14.37
N GLN A 541 -14.77 14.88 13.66
CA GLN A 541 -15.79 14.91 12.62
C GLN A 541 -17.19 14.61 13.15
N GLY A 542 -17.31 14.30 14.45
CA GLY A 542 -18.56 13.90 15.06
C GLY A 542 -19.06 12.57 14.50
N LEU A 543 -18.13 11.63 14.33
CA LEU A 543 -18.47 10.27 13.91
C LEU A 543 -19.22 9.56 15.02
N TYR A 544 -18.78 9.73 16.27
CA TYR A 544 -19.27 8.98 17.43
C TYR A 544 -19.90 9.91 18.50
N SER A 545 -19.55 11.19 18.50
CA SER A 545 -20.18 12.22 19.34
C SER A 545 -21.60 12.55 18.87
N THR A 546 -22.41 13.12 19.77
CA THR A 546 -23.84 13.32 19.52
C THR A 546 -24.14 14.48 18.58
N GLU A 547 -23.40 15.58 18.63
CA GLU A 547 -23.54 16.75 17.74
C GLU A 547 -22.25 17.60 17.78
N PRO A 548 -21.84 18.25 16.67
CA PRO A 548 -22.37 18.10 15.31
C PRO A 548 -22.02 16.73 14.72
N ARG A 549 -22.90 16.13 13.90
CA ARG A 549 -22.65 14.82 13.27
C ARG A 549 -21.84 14.90 11.98
N SER A 550 -21.08 13.84 11.70
CA SER A 550 -20.31 13.69 10.46
C SER A 550 -21.19 13.80 9.21
N GLU A 551 -20.80 14.69 8.30
CA GLU A 551 -21.48 14.92 7.02
C GLU A 551 -21.55 13.64 6.18
N ASN A 552 -20.47 12.85 6.15
CA ASN A 552 -20.38 11.61 5.38
C ASN A 552 -21.32 10.53 5.92
N LEU A 553 -21.48 10.46 7.25
CA LEU A 553 -22.45 9.57 7.91
C LEU A 553 -23.88 9.95 7.53
N LEU A 554 -24.23 11.24 7.67
CA LEU A 554 -25.57 11.74 7.34
C LEU A 554 -25.90 11.55 5.85
N LYS A 555 -24.95 11.83 4.95
CA LYS A 555 -25.11 11.57 3.51
C LYS A 555 -25.34 10.09 3.21
N THR A 556 -24.57 9.19 3.84
CA THR A 556 -24.75 7.75 3.67
C THR A 556 -26.14 7.31 4.13
N LEU A 557 -26.59 7.74 5.32
CA LEU A 557 -27.93 7.46 5.83
C LEU A 557 -29.04 7.97 4.90
N ASN A 558 -28.92 9.22 4.43
CA ASN A 558 -29.85 9.83 3.48
C ASN A 558 -29.96 9.03 2.18
N LEU A 559 -28.83 8.57 1.62
CA LEU A 559 -28.85 7.78 0.38
C LEU A 559 -29.54 6.42 0.55
N ILE A 560 -29.26 5.72 1.65
CA ILE A 560 -29.93 4.43 1.94
C ILE A 560 -31.44 4.67 2.14
N HIS A 561 -31.81 5.71 2.88
CA HIS A 561 -33.20 6.08 3.12
C HIS A 561 -33.94 6.40 1.83
N ASN A 562 -33.37 7.24 0.97
CA ASN A 562 -33.94 7.57 -0.34
C ASN A 562 -34.05 6.35 -1.25
N ALA A 563 -33.05 5.47 -1.24
CA ALA A 563 -33.06 4.22 -1.99
C ALA A 563 -34.15 3.25 -1.49
N TYR A 564 -34.43 3.24 -0.18
CA TYR A 564 -35.54 2.52 0.43
C TYR A 564 -36.89 3.10 -0.01
N LEU A 565 -37.10 4.42 0.14
CA LEU A 565 -38.34 5.10 -0.25
C LEU A 565 -38.67 4.92 -1.72
N ALA A 566 -37.67 4.96 -2.60
CA ALA A 566 -37.85 4.72 -4.04
C ALA A 566 -38.34 3.30 -4.36
N ARG A 567 -38.18 2.34 -3.45
CA ARG A 567 -38.51 0.92 -3.65
C ARG A 567 -39.67 0.42 -2.81
N SER A 568 -40.05 1.13 -1.75
CA SER A 568 -41.16 0.74 -0.87
C SER A 568 -42.50 0.65 -1.59
N SER A 569 -42.67 1.39 -2.70
CA SER A 569 -43.85 1.36 -3.57
C SER A 569 -43.77 0.38 -4.74
N THR A 570 -42.64 -0.34 -4.91
CA THR A 570 -42.39 -1.25 -6.06
C THR A 570 -42.59 -2.73 -5.69
N GLN A 571 -42.68 -3.61 -6.68
CA GLN A 571 -42.78 -5.08 -6.46
C GLN A 571 -41.52 -5.70 -5.80
N ASN A 572 -40.45 -4.93 -5.56
CA ASN A 572 -39.19 -5.42 -4.97
C ASN A 572 -39.16 -5.34 -3.43
N ALA A 573 -40.20 -5.85 -2.75
CA ALA A 573 -40.37 -5.76 -1.29
C ALA A 573 -39.14 -6.29 -0.50
N ALA A 574 -38.51 -7.37 -0.96
CA ALA A 574 -37.33 -7.92 -0.29
C ALA A 574 -36.10 -7.00 -0.31
N LYS A 575 -35.87 -6.26 -1.40
CA LYS A 575 -34.76 -5.29 -1.49
C LYS A 575 -35.05 -4.04 -0.66
N ALA A 576 -36.29 -3.58 -0.67
CA ALA A 576 -36.72 -2.49 0.19
C ALA A 576 -36.53 -2.84 1.68
N ALA A 577 -36.87 -4.06 2.09
CA ALA A 577 -36.62 -4.55 3.45
C ALA A 577 -35.13 -4.52 3.81
N GLN A 578 -34.24 -5.01 2.94
CA GLN A 578 -32.79 -4.98 3.18
C GLN A 578 -32.23 -3.55 3.33
N LEU A 579 -32.70 -2.60 2.51
CA LEU A 579 -32.29 -1.20 2.60
C LEU A 579 -32.80 -0.56 3.90
N LYS A 580 -34.05 -0.85 4.29
CA LYS A 580 -34.61 -0.40 5.56
C LYS A 580 -33.80 -0.94 6.74
N ASP A 581 -33.52 -2.24 6.74
CA ASP A 581 -32.72 -2.89 7.78
C ASP A 581 -31.32 -2.26 7.86
N ALA A 582 -30.65 -2.05 6.71
CA ALA A 582 -29.34 -1.41 6.68
C ALA A 582 -29.37 0.02 7.23
N TYR A 583 -30.39 0.81 6.89
CA TYR A 583 -30.61 2.15 7.44
C TYR A 583 -30.83 2.10 8.96
N ASP A 584 -31.76 1.26 9.43
CA ASP A 584 -32.11 1.15 10.85
C ASP A 584 -30.89 0.70 11.67
N PHE A 585 -30.14 -0.29 11.18
CA PHE A 585 -28.91 -0.74 11.84
C PHE A 585 -27.82 0.31 11.85
N LEU A 586 -27.59 1.03 10.74
CA LEU A 586 -26.58 2.09 10.69
C LEU A 586 -26.95 3.25 11.63
N ALA A 587 -28.19 3.71 11.58
CA ALA A 587 -28.70 4.79 12.44
C ALA A 587 -28.63 4.41 13.92
N SER A 588 -29.03 3.17 14.26
CA SER A 588 -28.95 2.64 15.62
C SER A 588 -27.51 2.52 16.11
N THR A 589 -26.61 1.98 15.28
CA THR A 589 -25.19 1.79 15.62
C THR A 589 -24.52 3.11 15.97
N PHE A 590 -24.74 4.17 15.18
CA PHE A 590 -24.18 5.49 15.42
C PHE A 590 -25.04 6.37 16.35
N LYS A 591 -26.14 5.85 16.88
CA LYS A 591 -27.10 6.56 17.74
C LYS A 591 -27.60 7.87 17.13
N VAL A 592 -27.85 7.89 15.82
CA VAL A 592 -28.39 9.06 15.14
C VAL A 592 -29.88 9.15 15.46
N THR A 593 -30.23 10.02 16.40
CA THR A 593 -31.61 10.25 16.84
C THR A 593 -32.25 11.38 16.05
N GLY A 594 -33.39 11.11 15.42
CA GLY A 594 -34.20 12.12 14.74
C GLY A 594 -34.03 12.11 13.22
N THR A 595 -35.15 12.13 12.51
CA THR A 595 -35.21 12.30 11.04
C THR A 595 -35.10 13.76 10.61
N SER A 596 -35.09 14.71 11.56
CA SER A 596 -35.11 16.15 11.28
C SER A 596 -33.91 16.63 10.43
N HIS A 597 -32.76 15.95 10.53
CA HIS A 597 -31.58 16.24 9.72
C HIS A 597 -31.60 15.60 8.31
N LEU A 598 -32.55 14.69 8.05
CA LEU A 598 -32.69 13.94 6.79
C LEU A 598 -33.69 14.59 5.81
N LEU A 599 -34.35 15.68 6.23
CA LEU A 599 -35.51 16.26 5.54
C LEU A 599 -35.28 17.65 4.93
N ALA A 600 -34.03 18.07 4.71
CA ALA A 600 -33.77 19.15 3.77
C ALA A 600 -33.48 18.53 2.40
N PRO A 601 -34.48 18.28 1.54
CA PRO A 601 -34.20 17.99 0.14
C PRO A 601 -33.38 19.17 -0.39
N ASN A 602 -32.22 18.87 -0.94
CA ASN A 602 -31.41 19.84 -1.66
C ASN A 602 -32.25 20.33 -2.87
N ASN A 603 -33.06 21.36 -2.67
CA ASN A 603 -33.95 21.96 -3.68
C ASN A 603 -33.18 22.73 -4.78
N ASN A 604 -31.92 22.39 -5.05
CA ASN A 604 -31.14 22.97 -6.14
C ASN A 604 -31.37 22.27 -7.50
N THR A 605 -32.29 21.30 -7.59
CA THR A 605 -32.89 20.89 -8.86
C THR A 605 -34.19 21.66 -9.07
N THR A 606 -34.08 22.84 -9.69
CA THR A 606 -35.20 23.62 -10.19
C THR A 606 -35.82 22.89 -11.39
N THR A 607 -36.66 21.89 -11.14
CA THR A 607 -37.67 21.47 -12.10
C THR A 607 -38.76 22.54 -12.11
N ALA A 608 -38.62 23.50 -13.03
CA ALA A 608 -39.65 24.49 -13.31
C ALA A 608 -40.88 23.77 -13.90
N ALA A 609 -41.90 23.59 -13.06
CA ALA A 609 -43.26 23.40 -13.54
C ALA A 609 -43.69 24.68 -14.27
N THR A 610 -44.09 24.52 -15.53
CA THR A 610 -44.59 25.59 -16.38
C THR A 610 -46.04 25.90 -16.02
N PRO A 611 -46.41 27.12 -15.61
CA PRO A 611 -47.71 27.68 -15.93
C PRO A 611 -47.57 28.48 -17.21
N THR A 612 -48.42 28.15 -18.17
CA THR A 612 -48.73 28.96 -19.34
C THR A 612 -49.03 30.40 -18.93
N ASN A 613 -48.11 31.31 -19.21
CA ASN A 613 -48.47 32.66 -19.61
C ASN A 613 -47.37 33.32 -20.45
N THR A 614 -47.83 33.77 -21.60
CA THR A 614 -47.13 34.37 -22.73
C THR A 614 -46.57 35.73 -22.35
N GLN A 615 -45.26 35.81 -22.03
CA GLN A 615 -44.46 37.00 -22.30
C GLN A 615 -43.04 36.57 -22.70
N GLN A 616 -42.66 36.92 -23.93
CA GLN A 616 -41.32 36.72 -24.49
C GLN A 616 -40.28 37.49 -23.67
N SER A 617 -39.56 36.78 -22.81
CA SER A 617 -38.27 37.20 -22.27
C SER A 617 -37.19 36.36 -22.95
N THR A 618 -36.49 36.95 -23.90
CA THR A 618 -35.28 36.38 -24.47
C THR A 618 -34.19 36.37 -23.40
N VAL A 619 -34.06 35.24 -22.67
CA VAL A 619 -32.94 35.01 -21.76
C VAL A 619 -31.67 34.84 -22.61
N LYS A 620 -30.93 35.94 -22.76
CA LYS A 620 -29.53 35.89 -23.19
C LYS A 620 -28.78 35.08 -22.12
N HIS A 621 -28.28 33.90 -22.48
CA HIS A 621 -27.22 33.25 -21.72
C HIS A 621 -26.08 34.26 -21.58
N ARG A 622 -25.91 34.85 -20.40
CA ARG A 622 -24.68 35.58 -20.06
C ARG A 622 -23.58 34.54 -20.14
N ARG A 623 -22.80 34.58 -21.23
CA ARG A 623 -21.51 33.88 -21.31
C ARG A 623 -20.76 34.24 -20.03
N TYR A 624 -20.36 33.22 -19.31
CA TYR A 624 -19.46 33.36 -18.19
C TYR A 624 -18.15 33.94 -18.74
N GLU A 625 -17.93 35.23 -18.52
CA GLU A 625 -16.66 35.90 -18.80
C GLU A 625 -15.83 35.83 -17.51
N PRO A 626 -14.85 34.91 -17.43
CA PRO A 626 -14.03 34.79 -16.24
C PRO A 626 -13.25 36.09 -16.01
N ARG A 627 -13.25 36.55 -14.75
CA ARG A 627 -12.53 37.77 -14.37
C ARG A 627 -11.02 37.54 -14.51
N VAL A 628 -10.36 38.42 -15.23
CA VAL A 628 -8.91 38.39 -15.40
C VAL A 628 -8.25 39.06 -14.18
N VAL A 629 -7.35 38.35 -13.51
CA VAL A 629 -6.67 38.80 -12.26
C VAL A 629 -5.15 38.98 -12.46
N GLY A 630 -4.50 39.67 -11.53
CA GLY A 630 -3.06 39.96 -11.58
C GLY A 630 -2.69 41.26 -12.30
N LEU A 631 -3.67 42.14 -12.53
CA LEU A 631 -3.45 43.48 -13.12
C LEU A 631 -2.92 44.50 -12.09
N GLY A 632 -2.89 44.14 -10.81
CA GLY A 632 -2.41 44.97 -9.69
C GLY A 632 -1.06 44.50 -9.12
N GLU A 633 -0.46 45.33 -8.26
CA GLU A 633 0.77 45.05 -7.48
C GLU A 633 1.99 44.51 -8.26
N GLY A 634 2.24 44.99 -9.47
CA GLY A 634 3.49 44.66 -10.18
C GLY A 634 3.60 43.18 -10.60
N GLY A 635 2.46 42.53 -10.84
CA GLY A 635 2.40 41.14 -11.31
C GLY A 635 2.31 40.09 -10.20
N PHE A 636 2.05 40.49 -8.96
CA PHE A 636 1.69 39.56 -7.88
C PHE A 636 0.18 39.49 -7.70
N LEU A 637 -0.32 38.29 -7.36
CA LEU A 637 -1.73 38.10 -7.03
C LEU A 637 -1.99 38.51 -5.59
N THR A 638 -3.02 39.33 -5.36
CA THR A 638 -3.49 39.56 -4.00
C THR A 638 -4.09 38.29 -3.41
N MET A 639 -4.25 38.24 -2.08
CA MET A 639 -4.83 37.06 -1.42
C MET A 639 -6.26 36.78 -1.93
N GLU A 640 -7.04 37.82 -2.19
CA GLU A 640 -8.37 37.74 -2.77
C GLU A 640 -8.34 37.17 -4.19
N GLU A 641 -7.38 37.59 -5.03
CA GLU A 641 -7.21 37.07 -6.38
C GLU A 641 -6.78 35.60 -6.39
N LYS A 642 -5.94 35.17 -5.43
CA LYS A 642 -5.57 33.76 -5.23
C LYS A 642 -6.79 32.90 -4.89
N ILE A 643 -7.69 33.40 -4.04
CA ILE A 643 -8.95 32.72 -3.70
C ILE A 643 -9.87 32.62 -4.92
N LEU A 644 -9.98 33.69 -5.72
CA LEU A 644 -10.80 33.69 -6.94
C LEU A 644 -10.29 32.71 -8.01
N LEU A 645 -8.98 32.59 -8.17
CA LEU A 645 -8.37 31.59 -9.06
C LEU A 645 -8.62 30.16 -8.58
N ARG A 646 -8.45 29.90 -7.27
CA ARG A 646 -8.72 28.59 -6.66
C ARG A 646 -10.17 28.16 -6.86
N ASP A 647 -11.11 29.09 -6.75
CA ASP A 647 -12.53 28.84 -6.91
C ASP A 647 -12.98 28.74 -8.38
N GLY A 648 -12.07 28.87 -9.37
CA GLY A 648 -12.40 28.89 -10.80
C GLY A 648 -13.18 30.12 -11.25
N LYS A 649 -13.25 31.15 -10.39
CA LYS A 649 -13.97 32.42 -10.60
C LYS A 649 -13.17 33.47 -11.38
N ALA A 650 -11.87 33.21 -11.57
CA ALA A 650 -10.94 34.06 -12.27
C ALA A 650 -9.95 33.24 -13.11
N VAL A 651 -9.31 33.89 -14.08
CA VAL A 651 -8.21 33.34 -14.87
C VAL A 651 -7.02 34.30 -14.86
N CYS A 652 -5.81 33.75 -14.88
CA CYS A 652 -4.58 34.51 -15.06
C CYS A 652 -3.91 34.11 -16.38
N SER A 653 -3.35 35.09 -17.10
CA SER A 653 -2.53 34.85 -18.29
C SER A 653 -1.11 35.38 -18.07
N ARG A 654 -0.20 34.93 -18.93
CA ARG A 654 1.20 35.39 -18.96
C ARG A 654 1.32 36.91 -19.19
N ASP A 655 0.31 37.52 -19.80
CA ASP A 655 0.28 38.94 -20.13
C ASP A 655 -0.05 39.81 -18.91
N ASN A 656 -0.68 39.23 -17.87
CA ASN A 656 -1.06 39.97 -16.66
C ASN A 656 -0.09 39.68 -15.51
N ILE A 657 0.47 38.48 -15.46
CA ILE A 657 1.44 38.08 -14.44
C ILE A 657 2.81 37.91 -15.09
N PHE A 658 3.61 38.97 -15.05
CA PHE A 658 4.97 38.94 -15.57
C PHE A 658 5.86 38.04 -14.71
N ALA A 659 6.55 37.09 -15.33
CA ALA A 659 7.58 36.33 -14.66
C ALA A 659 8.75 37.25 -14.31
N MET A 660 9.17 37.26 -13.04
CA MET A 660 10.25 38.11 -12.55
C MET A 660 11.50 37.29 -12.17
N GLY A 661 12.68 37.86 -12.43
CA GLY A 661 13.99 37.28 -12.09
C GLY A 661 14.71 36.56 -13.24
N PRO A 662 15.97 36.13 -13.02
CA PRO A 662 16.81 35.49 -14.05
C PRO A 662 16.26 34.14 -14.54
N ARG A 663 15.38 33.50 -13.75
CA ARG A 663 14.64 32.27 -14.13
C ARG A 663 13.25 32.54 -14.72
N ALA A 664 12.91 33.80 -15.03
CA ALA A 664 11.58 34.19 -15.55
C ALA A 664 11.16 33.49 -16.85
N LYS A 665 12.11 32.90 -17.59
CA LYS A 665 11.78 32.14 -18.81
C LYS A 665 11.15 30.77 -18.53
N THR A 666 11.27 30.22 -17.31
CA THR A 666 10.86 28.85 -17.00
C THR A 666 9.64 28.73 -16.08
N TYR A 667 9.29 29.74 -15.27
CA TYR A 667 8.18 29.63 -14.30
C TYR A 667 7.44 30.96 -14.10
N VAL A 668 6.12 30.87 -13.86
CA VAL A 668 5.28 32.00 -13.39
C VAL A 668 5.22 31.93 -11.86
N ARG A 669 5.71 32.95 -11.15
CA ARG A 669 5.94 32.94 -9.68
C ARG A 669 4.81 33.52 -8.82
N SER A 670 3.63 33.80 -9.38
CA SER A 670 2.55 34.52 -8.68
C SER A 670 1.97 33.85 -7.43
N TYR A 671 2.30 32.57 -7.17
CA TYR A 671 1.86 31.86 -5.97
C TYR A 671 2.78 32.10 -4.77
N GLU A 672 4.00 32.59 -4.98
CA GLU A 672 5.00 32.82 -3.92
C GLU A 672 4.69 34.07 -3.08
N ASP A 673 5.21 34.12 -1.84
CA ASP A 673 5.12 35.29 -0.96
C ASP A 673 5.97 36.45 -1.54
N PRO A 674 5.39 37.65 -1.77
CA PRO A 674 6.09 38.77 -2.39
C PRO A 674 7.37 39.20 -1.65
N THR A 675 7.39 39.06 -0.32
CA THR A 675 8.52 39.42 0.54
C THR A 675 9.68 38.45 0.31
N LEU A 676 9.38 37.15 0.29
CA LEU A 676 10.34 36.07 0.05
C LEU A 676 10.94 36.15 -1.36
N VAL A 677 10.12 36.47 -2.36
CA VAL A 677 10.58 36.67 -3.74
C VAL A 677 11.52 37.87 -3.81
N ARG A 678 11.16 39.02 -3.22
CA ARG A 678 12.04 40.21 -3.19
C ARG A 678 13.39 39.91 -2.52
N TRP A 679 13.37 39.22 -1.38
CA TRP A 679 14.60 38.77 -0.71
C TRP A 679 15.45 37.87 -1.60
N SER A 680 14.83 36.88 -2.26
CA SER A 680 15.56 35.96 -3.14
C SER A 680 16.18 36.65 -4.36
N LEU A 681 15.49 37.65 -4.95
CA LEU A 681 16.00 38.41 -6.08
C LEU A 681 17.17 39.31 -5.69
N GLN A 682 17.13 39.90 -4.48
CA GLN A 682 18.22 40.67 -3.92
C GLN A 682 19.45 39.78 -3.70
N LEU A 683 19.27 38.63 -3.04
CA LEU A 683 20.31 37.62 -2.79
C LEU A 683 20.92 37.08 -4.08
N ASP A 684 20.11 36.77 -5.10
CA ASP A 684 20.59 36.31 -6.40
C ASP A 684 21.43 37.40 -7.09
N THR A 685 21.04 38.67 -6.97
CA THR A 685 21.80 39.79 -7.54
C THR A 685 23.16 39.93 -6.85
N ASP A 686 23.19 39.77 -5.53
CA ASP A 686 24.42 39.85 -4.74
C ASP A 686 25.34 38.64 -4.99
N LEU A 687 24.78 37.43 -5.10
CA LEU A 687 25.50 36.21 -5.51
C LEU A 687 26.10 36.33 -6.91
N ASN A 688 25.36 36.92 -7.85
CA ASN A 688 25.84 37.14 -9.22
C ASN A 688 26.92 38.24 -9.30
N LYS A 689 26.88 39.25 -8.42
CA LYS A 689 27.99 40.21 -8.27
C LYS A 689 29.22 39.53 -7.67
N PHE A 690 29.05 38.67 -6.67
CA PHE A 690 30.14 37.92 -6.04
C PHE A 690 30.86 36.97 -7.01
N THR A 691 30.10 36.31 -7.89
CA THR A 691 30.66 35.42 -8.93
C THR A 691 31.37 36.18 -10.05
N LYS A 692 30.95 37.41 -10.38
CA LYS A 692 31.68 38.28 -11.32
C LYS A 692 32.99 38.83 -10.75
N VAL A 693 33.03 39.18 -9.46
CA VAL A 693 34.26 39.67 -8.80
C VAL A 693 35.30 38.56 -8.63
N SER A 694 34.86 37.30 -8.49
CA SER A 694 35.76 36.15 -8.40
C SER A 694 36.27 35.65 -9.77
N SER A 695 35.64 36.05 -10.88
CA SER A 695 36.16 35.75 -12.23
C SER A 695 37.14 36.79 -12.76
N SER A 696 37.29 37.96 -12.10
CA SER A 696 38.19 39.04 -12.53
C SER A 696 39.49 39.12 -11.71
N ARG A 697 39.87 38.05 -10.98
CA ARG A 697 41.07 38.03 -10.12
C ARG A 697 42.01 36.86 -10.36
N VAL A 698 42.06 36.37 -11.60
CA VAL A 698 43.10 35.44 -12.07
C VAL A 698 43.71 36.04 -13.35
N ASP A 699 44.42 37.15 -13.18
CA ASP A 699 45.43 37.54 -14.14
C ASP A 699 46.76 36.93 -13.70
N TYR A 700 47.33 36.15 -14.60
CA TYR A 700 48.62 35.49 -14.49
C TYR A 700 49.74 36.52 -14.44
N GLU A 701 50.43 36.65 -13.31
CA GLU A 701 51.81 37.16 -13.31
C GLU A 701 52.79 36.00 -13.36
N THR A 702 53.42 35.91 -14.53
CA THR A 702 54.64 35.17 -14.83
C THR A 702 55.82 35.90 -14.19
N LEU A 703 56.58 35.23 -13.33
CA LEU A 703 57.94 35.64 -13.00
C LEU A 703 58.81 34.39 -12.96
N GLY A 704 59.66 34.28 -13.99
CA GLY A 704 60.79 33.37 -14.02
C GLY A 704 62.04 34.04 -13.47
N SER A 705 62.79 33.29 -12.68
CA SER A 705 64.25 33.25 -12.55
C SER A 705 64.59 32.30 -11.41
#